data_AF-A0A524DYU3-F1
#
_entry.id   AF-A0A524DYU3-F1
#
_cell.length_a   1.000
_cell.length_b   1.000
_cell.length_c   1.000
_cell.angle_alpha   90.00
_cell.angle_beta   90.00
_cell.angle_gamma   90.00
#
_symmetry.space_group_name_H-M   'P 1'
#
loop_
_entity.id
_entity.type
_entity.pdbx_description
1 polymer ?
#
loop_
_entity_poly.entity_id
_entity_poly.type
_entity_poly.pdbx_seq_one_letter_code
_entity_poly.pdbx_strand_id
1 'polypeptide(L)'
;MAPSKKFFIFVTILGILALGNVFIFAFALHIFPSYGGFERQILFIKPQGDENVGGYFIMIDNLAPASRNYKIDWMLYSRGSVNLSPSGQSFTCTVPSYLSLNNISLNVTFLEKIDQITTGTGYFLPVHYTDPYPYDDLETSSIAAMYSGAKNPLMATVLYPKNDTDIHQSFPAITTDNFGLTKIGNTDYLYYNERMTDITFPGVNVSFEGQLFFLRQNITYPSSLEYFFLQDAQNLTYEGKSYFSSQSPLKNILITYSNTSQISGAITITDETATPISIFCPFSVILVQLDGVISAFSVSDEVVSFTVTESCSFVISSSSATFSSETDPLRDAAPARVKPAQSEWEFDQGLLTPLSHPYIAFDETELEKLRIKIQDTNKPWNSWYSNYISGVDSYLSINATDIDTESRFVYVERLALKYAVDGGSAYLNKLKEFLFDMNSITYYSQDLERAYAVQAYALAYDIIANNLSTLENTTLFDYLYTHALPLMEMNLYSDNNHRVVDAGALGIAGLALKNTAMINQAIDTLLIYFYTKNPADGGSYEGYSYNAYAMDRMLQFATALKFLYGYNFFNDSQFVACLDFMAETLGPLGMPSLFEDCAFSNRIQEVILIAAAQMNASSPLRAQNYQYIWEQRQANTAYPGSTTYTYLRGGWSSFSRITCYSVNESISAAPYASRKEIWRESAMAFLRSEDTSDSLFVSFSSKTYIQSHTHYDENSFELWAFGAYLVNNPGYPGYGNRYHDWTIETKASNTLLIGGSGQRQDYGEGLIASVSSPYFSMVVGSANSIYNDFGTFENAPEFYYLLVSNFILIGLSGILFYQVTHSKSVLASPPTGVASNVGPLSKLSLLKLAIFHPFQVQDYFYENRAYDSDAKFLNKVIALFLSGLLTLIFIIFIFDMKSIIDYQSQYYEANYSWFFEILPLIEASIITAGAFLTFFGSYIVIKLYGRVNRFLIFQALRKERLDLTKAQINSASRISLIWLFPLILLSAVLFAVTTVPSFKEGIHKIFIGLGSFNLIYHEVLSFFGEIIRNFALIFLFGIPSFIATAEIFSYGTHKITGGILTKRNARKIPAISGTLLLSLSFLLFSILYLGIKLVFSLISIEGSVQ
;
A
#
# COMPACT_ATOMS: atom_id res chain seq x y z
N MET A 1 43.08 48.45 5.46
CA MET A 1 43.97 47.38 4.94
C MET A 1 43.20 46.59 3.91
N ALA A 2 43.75 46.35 2.73
CA ALA A 2 43.11 45.49 1.74
C ALA A 2 42.96 44.05 2.28
N PRO A 3 41.83 43.37 2.04
CA PRO A 3 41.65 41.98 2.45
C PRO A 3 42.73 41.09 1.82
N SER A 4 43.26 40.14 2.59
CA SER A 4 44.33 39.27 2.08
C SER A 4 43.81 38.31 1.01
N LYS A 5 44.66 37.90 0.06
CA LYS A 5 44.31 36.88 -0.97
C LYS A 5 43.68 35.62 -0.36
N LYS A 6 44.06 35.26 0.87
CA LYS A 6 43.51 34.10 1.60
C LYS A 6 42.12 34.35 2.19
N PHE A 7 41.82 35.58 2.60
CA PHE A 7 40.45 35.99 2.97
C PHE A 7 39.52 35.86 1.77
N PHE A 8 39.97 36.34 0.59
CA PHE A 8 39.19 36.21 -0.64
C PHE A 8 38.91 34.74 -0.96
N ILE A 9 39.92 33.86 -0.94
CA ILE A 9 39.74 32.41 -1.17
C ILE A 9 38.72 31.80 -0.19
N PHE A 10 38.78 32.16 1.09
CA PHE A 10 37.84 31.63 2.10
C PHE A 10 36.39 32.06 1.84
N VAL A 11 36.18 33.35 1.53
CA VAL A 11 34.86 33.88 1.15
C VAL A 11 34.37 33.25 -0.16
N THR A 12 35.26 33.04 -1.14
CA THR A 12 34.94 32.33 -2.38
C THR A 12 34.50 30.90 -2.12
N ILE A 13 35.15 30.17 -1.19
CA ILE A 13 34.75 28.80 -0.83
C ILE A 13 33.36 28.79 -0.18
N LEU A 14 33.09 29.69 0.78
CA LEU A 14 31.74 29.79 1.37
C LEU A 14 30.69 30.15 0.32
N GLY A 15 31.02 31.04 -0.61
CA GLY A 15 30.15 31.40 -1.73
C GLY A 15 29.85 30.22 -2.65
N ILE A 16 30.86 29.43 -3.01
CA ILE A 16 30.68 28.22 -3.85
C ILE A 16 29.79 27.19 -3.13
N LEU A 17 30.01 26.96 -1.83
CA LEU A 17 29.20 26.02 -1.05
C LEU A 17 27.74 26.49 -0.92
N ALA A 18 27.52 27.78 -0.69
CA ALA A 18 26.17 28.36 -0.64
C ALA A 18 25.47 28.27 -2.02
N LEU A 19 26.15 28.64 -3.10
CA LEU A 19 25.61 28.55 -4.46
C LEU A 19 25.33 27.10 -4.87
N GLY A 20 26.19 26.16 -4.48
CA GLY A 20 25.98 24.72 -4.70
C GLY A 20 24.71 24.22 -3.99
N ASN A 21 24.48 24.62 -2.74
CA ASN A 21 23.24 24.27 -2.02
C ASN A 21 21.99 24.91 -2.64
N VAL A 22 22.07 26.18 -3.08
CA VAL A 22 20.94 26.85 -3.77
C VAL A 22 20.62 26.10 -5.06
N PHE A 23 21.65 25.76 -5.83
CA PHE A 23 21.49 25.01 -7.08
C PHE A 23 20.85 23.65 -6.82
N ILE A 24 21.35 22.87 -5.86
CA ILE A 24 20.79 21.55 -5.52
C ILE A 24 19.34 21.67 -5.05
N PHE A 25 19.02 22.65 -4.20
CA PHE A 25 17.66 22.88 -3.72
C PHE A 25 16.70 23.23 -4.87
N ALA A 26 17.08 24.17 -5.74
CA ALA A 26 16.28 24.54 -6.90
C ALA A 26 16.14 23.39 -7.90
N PHE A 27 17.20 22.61 -8.10
CA PHE A 27 17.21 21.44 -8.96
C PHE A 27 16.31 20.32 -8.44
N ALA A 28 16.32 20.06 -7.12
CA ALA A 28 15.44 19.09 -6.49
C ALA A 28 13.96 19.48 -6.64
N LEU A 29 13.61 20.75 -6.39
CA LEU A 29 12.24 21.24 -6.61
C LEU A 29 11.78 21.15 -8.06
N HIS A 30 12.71 21.21 -9.03
CA HIS A 30 12.37 21.09 -10.45
C HIS A 30 12.19 19.64 -10.89
N ILE A 31 12.98 18.71 -10.34
CA ILE A 31 12.92 17.28 -10.71
C ILE A 31 11.79 16.56 -9.99
N PHE A 32 11.43 16.99 -8.79
CA PHE A 32 10.38 16.38 -7.98
C PHE A 32 9.18 17.33 -7.85
N PRO A 33 8.40 17.55 -8.93
CA PRO A 33 7.23 18.40 -8.89
C PRO A 33 6.17 17.82 -7.97
N SER A 34 5.47 18.70 -7.26
CA SER A 34 4.22 18.37 -6.60
C SER A 34 3.09 18.64 -7.59
N TYR A 35 2.50 17.57 -8.12
CA TYR A 35 1.31 17.68 -8.97
C TYR A 35 0.05 17.89 -8.13
N GLY A 36 0.07 17.55 -6.83
CA GLY A 36 -1.12 17.35 -6.00
C GLY A 36 -2.04 16.29 -6.58
N GLY A 37 -3.18 16.07 -5.97
CA GLY A 37 -4.17 15.10 -6.42
C GLY A 37 -5.59 15.65 -6.42
N PHE A 38 -6.54 14.79 -6.02
CA PHE A 38 -7.94 15.17 -5.98
C PHE A 38 -8.73 14.30 -5.01
N GLU A 39 -9.87 14.83 -4.58
CA GLU A 39 -10.93 14.06 -3.93
C GLU A 39 -11.99 13.74 -4.98
N ARG A 40 -12.51 12.51 -4.96
CA ARG A 40 -13.63 12.09 -5.80
C ARG A 40 -14.82 11.77 -4.93
N GLN A 41 -15.92 12.47 -5.17
CA GLN A 41 -17.21 12.18 -4.56
C GLN A 41 -18.13 11.52 -5.58
N ILE A 42 -18.68 10.36 -5.25
CA ILE A 42 -19.69 9.67 -6.06
C ILE A 42 -21.03 9.79 -5.34
N LEU A 43 -21.99 10.44 -5.98
CA LEU A 43 -23.40 10.44 -5.58
C LEU A 43 -24.13 9.40 -6.43
N PHE A 44 -24.69 8.38 -5.80
CA PHE A 44 -25.50 7.38 -6.44
C PHE A 44 -26.97 7.64 -6.15
N ILE A 45 -27.71 8.01 -7.20
CA ILE A 45 -29.14 8.25 -7.17
C ILE A 45 -29.80 6.92 -7.55
N LYS A 46 -30.40 6.24 -6.57
CA LYS A 46 -30.93 4.89 -6.75
C LYS A 46 -32.26 4.94 -7.53
N PRO A 47 -32.56 3.91 -8.34
CA PRO A 47 -33.86 3.79 -9.01
C PRO A 47 -35.00 3.77 -7.98
N GLN A 48 -36.15 4.33 -8.35
CA GLN A 48 -37.38 4.27 -7.54
C GLN A 48 -38.44 3.50 -8.31
N GLY A 49 -38.81 2.33 -7.81
CA GLY A 49 -39.59 1.31 -8.53
C GLY A 49 -40.98 1.76 -8.99
N ASP A 50 -41.58 2.77 -8.36
CA ASP A 50 -42.94 3.22 -8.65
C ASP A 50 -43.02 4.30 -9.76
N GLU A 51 -41.89 4.93 -10.13
CA GLU A 51 -41.93 6.19 -10.90
C GLU A 51 -41.24 6.13 -12.28
N ASN A 52 -40.76 4.96 -12.72
CA ASN A 52 -39.94 4.81 -13.96
C ASN A 52 -38.72 5.78 -13.99
N VAL A 53 -38.26 6.26 -12.83
CA VAL A 53 -37.07 7.10 -12.72
C VAL A 53 -35.86 6.17 -12.68
N GLY A 54 -35.08 6.17 -13.77
CA GLY A 54 -33.83 5.42 -13.84
C GLY A 54 -32.81 5.95 -12.82
N GLY A 55 -32.08 5.05 -12.17
CA GLY A 55 -30.96 5.43 -11.33
C GLY A 55 -29.75 5.90 -12.15
N TYR A 56 -28.93 6.76 -11.55
CA TYR A 56 -27.76 7.33 -12.21
C TYR A 56 -26.72 7.81 -11.20
N PHE A 57 -25.56 8.24 -11.68
CA PHE A 57 -24.44 8.64 -10.83
C PHE A 57 -24.01 10.07 -11.16
N ILE A 58 -23.56 10.79 -10.14
CA ILE A 58 -22.89 12.08 -10.28
C ILE A 58 -21.51 11.94 -9.65
N MET A 59 -20.47 12.22 -10.40
CA MET A 59 -19.08 12.27 -9.92
C MET A 59 -18.67 13.71 -9.76
N ILE A 60 -18.06 14.06 -8.65
CA ILE A 60 -17.54 15.40 -8.38
C ILE A 60 -16.07 15.25 -8.00
N ASP A 61 -15.18 15.72 -8.88
CA ASP A 61 -13.74 15.70 -8.70
C ASP A 61 -13.28 17.07 -8.20
N ASN A 62 -12.75 17.12 -6.97
CA ASN A 62 -12.23 18.34 -6.33
C ASN A 62 -10.70 18.33 -6.36
N LEU A 63 -10.12 19.19 -7.20
CA LEU A 63 -8.67 19.26 -7.40
C LEU A 63 -7.96 19.93 -6.23
N ALA A 64 -6.90 19.27 -5.76
CA ALA A 64 -5.96 19.85 -4.82
C ALA A 64 -5.34 21.15 -5.39
N PRO A 65 -4.95 22.12 -4.54
CA PRO A 65 -4.44 23.41 -5.00
C PRO A 65 -3.30 23.33 -6.02
N ALA A 66 -2.39 22.34 -5.90
CA ALA A 66 -1.29 22.14 -6.84
C ALA A 66 -1.78 21.69 -8.23
N SER A 67 -2.75 20.77 -8.27
CA SER A 67 -3.30 20.14 -9.49
C SER A 67 -4.01 21.14 -10.39
N ARG A 68 -4.54 22.23 -9.81
CA ARG A 68 -5.18 23.32 -10.54
C ARG A 68 -4.23 24.01 -11.53
N ASN A 69 -2.92 23.88 -11.39
CA ASN A 69 -1.97 24.48 -12.32
C ASN A 69 -1.78 23.65 -13.61
N TYR A 70 -2.46 22.51 -13.73
CA TYR A 70 -2.26 21.56 -14.81
C TYR A 70 -3.50 21.35 -15.68
N LYS A 71 -3.29 20.75 -16.85
CA LYS A 71 -4.36 20.11 -17.62
C LYS A 71 -4.70 18.79 -16.96
N ILE A 72 -5.98 18.46 -16.95
CA ILE A 72 -6.49 17.23 -16.35
C ILE A 72 -7.12 16.41 -17.45
N ASP A 73 -6.76 15.12 -17.53
CA ASP A 73 -7.43 14.15 -18.39
C ASP A 73 -8.34 13.29 -17.52
N TRP A 74 -9.64 13.40 -17.72
CA TRP A 74 -10.64 12.53 -17.08
C TRP A 74 -10.77 11.25 -17.92
N MET A 75 -10.35 10.12 -17.36
CA MET A 75 -10.21 8.84 -18.07
C MET A 75 -11.43 7.94 -17.87
N LEU A 76 -11.89 7.28 -18.94
CA LEU A 76 -12.90 6.23 -18.89
C LEU A 76 -12.66 5.16 -19.95
N TYR A 77 -12.88 3.90 -19.59
CA TYR A 77 -12.78 2.73 -20.44
C TYR A 77 -14.13 2.03 -20.57
N SER A 78 -14.53 1.71 -21.80
CA SER A 78 -15.80 1.05 -22.10
C SER A 78 -15.62 -0.06 -23.13
N ARG A 79 -16.22 -1.23 -22.88
CA ARG A 79 -16.30 -2.36 -23.83
C ARG A 79 -17.11 -2.06 -25.10
N GLY A 80 -17.86 -0.96 -25.10
CA GLY A 80 -18.78 -0.58 -26.15
C GLY A 80 -18.22 0.40 -27.18
N SER A 81 -19.00 0.62 -28.24
CA SER A 81 -18.74 1.71 -29.19
C SER A 81 -19.00 3.07 -28.55
N VAL A 82 -18.12 4.03 -28.80
CA VAL A 82 -18.24 5.41 -28.29
C VAL A 82 -18.75 6.33 -29.39
N ASN A 83 -19.75 7.14 -29.06
CA ASN A 83 -20.29 8.19 -29.91
C ASN A 83 -20.13 9.55 -29.21
N LEU A 84 -19.32 10.44 -29.78
CA LEU A 84 -19.12 11.79 -29.24
C LEU A 84 -20.31 12.69 -29.60
N SER A 85 -20.74 13.51 -28.65
CA SER A 85 -21.74 14.55 -28.94
C SER A 85 -21.14 15.66 -29.81
N PRO A 86 -21.93 16.29 -30.70
CA PRO A 86 -21.47 17.43 -31.48
C PRO A 86 -21.01 18.64 -30.66
N SER A 87 -21.48 18.77 -29.41
CA SER A 87 -21.07 19.85 -28.50
C SER A 87 -19.69 19.64 -27.90
N GLY A 88 -19.17 18.41 -27.92
CA GLY A 88 -17.94 18.04 -27.22
C GLY A 88 -18.06 18.06 -25.69
N GLN A 89 -19.28 18.08 -25.15
CA GLN A 89 -19.55 18.10 -23.69
C GLN A 89 -20.12 16.79 -23.14
N SER A 90 -20.36 15.82 -24.02
CA SER A 90 -20.81 14.49 -23.63
C SER A 90 -20.41 13.45 -24.66
N PHE A 91 -20.49 12.19 -24.27
CA PHE A 91 -20.39 11.05 -25.16
C PHE A 91 -21.31 9.93 -24.68
N THR A 92 -21.63 9.00 -25.58
CA THR A 92 -22.42 7.81 -25.28
C THR A 92 -21.64 6.56 -25.59
N CYS A 93 -21.56 5.64 -24.64
CA CYS A 93 -21.02 4.30 -24.83
C CYS A 93 -22.17 3.30 -24.95
N THR A 94 -22.14 2.40 -25.94
CA THR A 94 -23.18 1.37 -26.10
C THR A 94 -22.57 -0.03 -26.03
N VAL A 95 -23.03 -0.83 -25.06
CA VAL A 95 -22.53 -2.17 -24.74
C VAL A 95 -23.68 -3.18 -24.82
N PRO A 96 -23.49 -4.38 -25.39
CA PRO A 96 -24.50 -5.43 -25.33
C PRO A 96 -24.68 -5.93 -23.88
N SER A 97 -25.92 -6.14 -23.46
CA SER A 97 -26.23 -6.81 -22.20
C SER A 97 -25.77 -8.27 -22.25
N TYR A 98 -25.26 -8.80 -21.15
CA TYR A 98 -24.98 -10.23 -21.04
C TYR A 98 -26.25 -11.05 -20.89
N LEU A 99 -27.30 -10.47 -20.30
CA LEU A 99 -28.56 -11.13 -19.95
C LEU A 99 -29.52 -11.30 -21.13
N SER A 100 -29.40 -10.45 -22.15
CA SER A 100 -30.38 -10.33 -23.23
C SER A 100 -29.70 -9.89 -24.53
N LEU A 101 -30.47 -9.75 -25.61
CA LEU A 101 -29.98 -9.17 -26.87
C LEU A 101 -30.07 -7.63 -26.89
N ASN A 102 -30.37 -7.02 -25.74
CA ASN A 102 -30.56 -5.58 -25.63
C ASN A 102 -29.19 -4.88 -25.63
N ASN A 103 -29.17 -3.68 -26.19
CA ASN A 103 -28.06 -2.75 -26.00
C ASN A 103 -28.33 -1.88 -24.78
N ILE A 104 -27.27 -1.65 -24.00
CA ILE A 104 -27.27 -0.76 -22.85
C ILE A 104 -26.37 0.43 -23.20
N SER A 105 -26.91 1.63 -23.11
CA SER A 105 -26.18 2.86 -23.39
C SER A 105 -25.88 3.64 -22.11
N LEU A 106 -24.66 4.12 -21.97
CA LEU A 106 -24.22 5.03 -20.92
C LEU A 106 -23.99 6.41 -21.52
N ASN A 107 -24.78 7.39 -21.12
CA ASN A 107 -24.50 8.79 -21.45
C ASN A 107 -23.65 9.43 -20.34
N VAL A 108 -22.49 9.96 -20.73
CA VAL A 108 -21.55 10.67 -19.83
C VAL A 108 -21.57 12.14 -20.21
N THR A 109 -22.02 13.00 -19.29
CA THR A 109 -22.17 14.45 -19.53
C THR A 109 -21.35 15.25 -18.53
N PHE A 110 -20.48 16.12 -19.01
CA PHE A 110 -19.69 17.03 -18.20
C PHE A 110 -20.46 18.34 -17.98
N LEU A 111 -20.52 18.81 -16.73
CA LEU A 111 -21.24 20.04 -16.39
C LEU A 111 -20.38 21.29 -16.64
N GLU A 112 -19.07 21.17 -16.44
CA GLU A 112 -18.10 22.18 -16.78
C GLU A 112 -17.61 22.03 -18.23
N LYS A 113 -16.97 23.10 -18.71
CA LYS A 113 -16.44 23.10 -20.07
C LYS A 113 -15.25 22.14 -20.21
N ILE A 114 -15.41 21.17 -21.10
CA ILE A 114 -14.32 20.35 -21.63
C ILE A 114 -13.60 21.08 -22.77
N ASP A 115 -12.27 21.01 -22.79
CA ASP A 115 -11.45 21.57 -23.86
C ASP A 115 -11.42 20.63 -25.06
N GLN A 116 -11.33 19.32 -24.82
CA GLN A 116 -11.26 18.28 -25.84
C GLN A 116 -11.67 16.92 -25.27
N ILE A 117 -12.41 16.12 -26.06
CA ILE A 117 -12.57 14.69 -25.80
C ILE A 117 -11.80 13.93 -26.88
N THR A 118 -10.91 13.03 -26.47
CA THR A 118 -10.21 12.10 -27.36
C THR A 118 -10.65 10.68 -27.08
N THR A 119 -10.63 9.85 -28.13
CA THR A 119 -10.88 8.41 -28.04
C THR A 119 -9.62 7.65 -28.44
N GLY A 120 -9.35 6.54 -27.77
CA GLY A 120 -8.28 5.62 -28.12
C GLY A 120 -8.69 4.17 -27.90
N THR A 121 -7.70 3.29 -27.86
CA THR A 121 -7.88 1.87 -27.56
C THR A 121 -7.35 1.58 -26.16
N GLY A 122 -8.16 0.89 -25.36
CA GLY A 122 -7.78 0.25 -24.12
C GLY A 122 -7.86 -1.27 -24.24
N TYR A 123 -7.64 -1.94 -23.13
CA TYR A 123 -7.78 -3.39 -23.03
C TYR A 123 -8.68 -3.77 -21.86
N PHE A 124 -9.39 -4.87 -22.02
CA PHE A 124 -10.18 -5.53 -20.98
C PHE A 124 -9.65 -6.94 -20.84
N LEU A 125 -9.12 -7.25 -19.65
CA LEU A 125 -8.39 -8.48 -19.36
C LEU A 125 -9.07 -9.25 -18.21
N PRO A 126 -10.31 -9.74 -18.42
CA PRO A 126 -11.08 -10.44 -17.39
C PRO A 126 -10.53 -11.82 -17.04
N VAL A 127 -9.58 -12.36 -17.81
CA VAL A 127 -8.93 -13.65 -17.58
C VAL A 127 -7.47 -13.55 -17.98
N HIS A 128 -6.65 -14.49 -17.50
CA HIS A 128 -5.25 -14.57 -17.92
C HIS A 128 -5.16 -14.64 -19.44
N TYR A 129 -4.35 -13.74 -19.99
CA TYR A 129 -4.13 -13.60 -21.42
C TYR A 129 -3.33 -14.79 -21.94
N THR A 130 -3.77 -15.38 -23.06
CA THR A 130 -3.08 -16.51 -23.70
C THR A 130 -2.93 -16.24 -25.19
N ASP A 131 -1.70 -15.98 -25.65
CA ASP A 131 -1.42 -15.92 -27.08
C ASP A 131 -1.47 -17.34 -27.69
N PRO A 132 -1.98 -17.53 -28.92
CA PRO A 132 -2.50 -16.52 -29.86
C PRO A 132 -4.05 -16.40 -29.85
N TYR A 133 -4.73 -16.67 -28.73
CA TYR A 133 -6.19 -16.77 -28.66
C TYR A 133 -6.82 -15.59 -27.88
N PRO A 134 -6.81 -14.36 -28.42
CA PRO A 134 -7.53 -13.25 -27.80
C PRO A 134 -9.04 -13.54 -27.84
N TYR A 135 -9.75 -13.17 -26.78
CA TYR A 135 -11.21 -13.19 -26.75
C TYR A 135 -11.79 -11.96 -27.45
N ASP A 136 -13.05 -12.07 -27.88
CA ASP A 136 -13.71 -11.12 -28.80
C ASP A 136 -13.78 -9.67 -28.31
N ASP A 137 -13.63 -9.44 -27.01
CA ASP A 137 -13.76 -8.14 -26.35
C ASP A 137 -12.47 -7.69 -25.63
N LEU A 138 -11.31 -8.15 -26.09
CA LEU A 138 -10.01 -7.72 -25.58
C LEU A 138 -9.81 -6.20 -25.69
N GLU A 139 -10.15 -5.61 -26.84
CA GLU A 139 -10.00 -4.18 -27.08
C GLU A 139 -11.22 -3.42 -26.56
N THR A 140 -10.97 -2.35 -25.81
CA THR A 140 -12.00 -1.42 -25.34
C THR A 140 -11.79 -0.04 -25.93
N SER A 141 -12.84 0.78 -25.92
CA SER A 141 -12.71 2.19 -26.22
C SER A 141 -12.19 2.91 -24.96
N SER A 142 -11.09 3.64 -25.10
CA SER A 142 -10.63 4.57 -24.07
C SER A 142 -11.08 5.99 -24.40
N ILE A 143 -11.44 6.75 -23.38
CA ILE A 143 -11.85 8.15 -23.49
C ILE A 143 -10.99 8.98 -22.55
N ALA A 144 -10.45 10.09 -23.04
CA ALA A 144 -9.84 11.12 -22.22
C ALA A 144 -10.53 12.46 -22.48
N ALA A 145 -11.22 12.99 -21.48
CA ALA A 145 -11.83 14.31 -21.52
C ALA A 145 -10.92 15.32 -20.82
N MET A 146 -10.22 16.13 -21.64
CA MET A 146 -9.24 17.09 -21.16
C MET A 146 -9.90 18.41 -20.75
N TYR A 147 -9.53 18.92 -19.58
CA TYR A 147 -9.94 20.25 -19.12
C TYR A 147 -8.83 21.01 -18.39
N SER A 148 -9.07 22.29 -18.10
CA SER A 148 -8.14 23.15 -17.37
C SER A 148 -8.43 23.14 -15.88
N GLY A 149 -7.55 22.56 -15.06
CA GLY A 149 -7.73 22.56 -13.60
C GLY A 149 -7.85 23.96 -12.99
N ALA A 150 -7.19 24.96 -13.60
CA ALA A 150 -7.27 26.35 -13.14
C ALA A 150 -8.64 26.99 -13.36
N LYS A 151 -9.41 26.50 -14.35
CA LYS A 151 -10.74 27.02 -14.69
C LYS A 151 -11.85 26.22 -14.03
N ASN A 152 -11.66 24.91 -13.91
CA ASN A 152 -12.62 23.97 -13.35
C ASN A 152 -11.93 23.19 -12.21
N PRO A 153 -11.68 23.84 -11.05
CA PRO A 153 -11.10 23.16 -9.89
C PRO A 153 -12.06 22.14 -9.25
N LEU A 154 -13.36 22.32 -9.49
CA LEU A 154 -14.40 21.30 -9.32
C LEU A 154 -14.86 20.87 -10.71
N MET A 155 -15.01 19.57 -10.93
CA MET A 155 -15.55 18.98 -12.15
C MET A 155 -16.67 18.02 -11.77
N ALA A 156 -17.88 18.26 -12.27
CA ALA A 156 -19.01 17.35 -12.09
C ALA A 156 -19.38 16.64 -13.39
N THR A 157 -19.57 15.33 -13.29
CA THR A 157 -19.89 14.44 -14.42
C THR A 157 -21.11 13.61 -14.08
N VAL A 158 -22.13 13.64 -14.94
CA VAL A 158 -23.34 12.82 -14.82
C VAL A 158 -23.21 11.57 -15.69
N LEU A 159 -23.36 10.40 -15.08
CA LEU A 159 -23.31 9.09 -15.73
C LEU A 159 -24.70 8.46 -15.66
N TYR A 160 -25.40 8.45 -16.79
CA TYR A 160 -26.78 7.96 -16.88
C TYR A 160 -26.86 6.69 -17.75
N PRO A 161 -26.98 5.49 -17.14
CA PRO A 161 -27.20 4.26 -17.89
C PRO A 161 -28.67 4.16 -18.35
N LYS A 162 -28.89 3.54 -19.50
CA LYS A 162 -30.21 3.28 -20.07
C LYS A 162 -30.23 1.93 -20.77
N ASN A 163 -31.32 1.18 -20.61
CA ASN A 163 -31.64 0.07 -21.50
C ASN A 163 -32.29 0.61 -22.79
N ASP A 164 -31.64 0.42 -23.94
CA ASP A 164 -32.10 1.02 -25.21
C ASP A 164 -33.41 0.44 -25.73
N THR A 165 -33.81 -0.74 -25.23
CA THR A 165 -35.08 -1.37 -25.57
C THR A 165 -36.23 -0.91 -24.67
N ASP A 166 -35.94 -0.28 -23.53
CA ASP A 166 -36.95 0.30 -22.68
C ASP A 166 -37.39 1.65 -23.25
N ILE A 167 -38.58 1.66 -23.86
CA ILE A 167 -39.18 2.84 -24.48
C ILE A 167 -39.56 3.91 -23.45
N HIS A 168 -39.66 3.56 -22.17
CA HIS A 168 -39.98 4.50 -21.10
C HIS A 168 -38.74 5.21 -20.56
N GLN A 169 -37.55 4.68 -20.83
CA GLN A 169 -36.30 5.34 -20.48
C GLN A 169 -35.85 6.30 -21.58
N SER A 170 -35.43 7.50 -21.17
CA SER A 170 -34.75 8.46 -22.03
C SER A 170 -33.63 9.10 -21.25
N PHE A 171 -32.55 9.50 -21.93
CA PHE A 171 -31.56 10.36 -21.28
C PHE A 171 -32.23 11.65 -20.82
N PRO A 172 -32.09 12.03 -19.54
CA PRO A 172 -32.70 13.25 -19.05
C PRO A 172 -32.06 14.46 -19.72
N ALA A 173 -32.86 15.51 -19.95
CA ALA A 173 -32.31 16.81 -20.30
C ALA A 173 -31.48 17.34 -19.12
N ILE A 174 -30.26 17.78 -19.38
CA ILE A 174 -29.39 18.40 -18.38
C ILE A 174 -29.18 19.85 -18.79
N THR A 175 -29.56 20.78 -17.92
CA THR A 175 -29.44 22.21 -18.18
C THR A 175 -28.91 22.93 -16.96
N THR A 176 -27.89 23.77 -17.14
CA THR A 176 -27.33 24.61 -16.09
C THR A 176 -27.70 26.07 -16.33
N ASP A 177 -28.21 26.76 -15.32
CA ASP A 177 -28.56 28.17 -15.41
C ASP A 177 -27.36 29.10 -15.15
N ASN A 178 -27.59 30.41 -15.23
CA ASN A 178 -26.53 31.41 -15.02
C ASN A 178 -26.06 31.53 -13.56
N PHE A 179 -26.77 30.91 -12.61
CA PHE A 179 -26.39 30.84 -11.20
C PHE A 179 -25.64 29.54 -10.88
N GLY A 180 -25.42 28.67 -11.88
CA GLY A 180 -24.76 27.38 -11.71
C GLY A 180 -25.69 26.28 -11.22
N LEU A 181 -27.01 26.52 -11.12
CA LEU A 181 -27.96 25.48 -10.79
C LEU A 181 -28.13 24.54 -11.98
N THR A 182 -27.78 23.28 -11.80
CA THR A 182 -27.99 22.24 -12.79
C THR A 182 -29.27 21.50 -12.51
N LYS A 183 -30.17 21.48 -13.49
CA LYS A 183 -31.36 20.64 -13.49
C LYS A 183 -31.09 19.37 -14.28
N ILE A 184 -31.34 18.21 -13.68
CA ILE A 184 -31.22 16.88 -14.30
C ILE A 184 -32.64 16.31 -14.42
N GLY A 185 -33.13 16.21 -15.65
CA GLY A 185 -34.51 15.81 -15.90
C GLY A 185 -35.49 16.87 -15.39
N ASN A 186 -36.60 16.44 -14.79
CA ASN A 186 -37.66 17.35 -14.35
C ASN A 186 -37.65 17.64 -12.84
N THR A 187 -37.02 16.76 -12.06
CA THR A 187 -37.21 16.67 -10.60
C THR A 187 -35.93 16.93 -9.81
N ASP A 188 -34.76 16.77 -10.43
CA ASP A 188 -33.49 16.73 -9.70
C ASP A 188 -32.69 18.00 -9.96
N TYR A 189 -32.16 18.57 -8.88
CA TYR A 189 -31.41 19.82 -8.87
C TYR A 189 -30.08 19.63 -8.16
N LEU A 190 -29.00 20.09 -8.79
CA LEU A 190 -27.64 20.02 -8.28
C LEU A 190 -27.01 21.41 -8.29
N TYR A 191 -26.38 21.78 -7.18
CA TYR A 191 -25.51 22.95 -7.08
C TYR A 191 -24.28 22.58 -6.26
N TYR A 192 -23.13 23.12 -6.64
CA TYR A 192 -21.88 22.96 -5.91
C TYR A 192 -20.96 24.16 -6.16
N ASN A 193 -20.09 24.43 -5.19
CA ASN A 193 -19.10 25.50 -5.26
C ASN A 193 -17.84 25.10 -4.46
N GLU A 194 -16.72 25.81 -4.62
CA GLU A 194 -15.50 25.54 -3.85
C GLU A 194 -15.59 25.97 -2.39
N ARG A 195 -16.49 26.91 -2.10
CA ARG A 195 -16.67 27.50 -0.79
C ARG A 195 -18.15 27.59 -0.50
N MET A 196 -18.48 27.60 0.78
CA MET A 196 -19.83 27.93 1.22
C MET A 196 -20.28 29.28 0.65
N THR A 197 -21.48 29.30 0.10
CA THR A 197 -22.12 30.49 -0.46
C THR A 197 -23.57 30.58 0.00
N ASP A 198 -24.01 31.79 0.32
CA ASP A 198 -25.44 32.14 0.42
C ASP A 198 -25.94 32.57 -0.96
N ILE A 199 -26.83 31.76 -1.55
CA ILE A 199 -27.32 31.91 -2.91
C ILE A 199 -28.81 31.62 -2.99
N THR A 200 -29.51 32.34 -3.88
CA THR A 200 -30.94 32.12 -4.16
C THR A 200 -31.16 31.89 -5.64
N PHE A 201 -31.93 30.86 -5.97
CA PHE A 201 -32.30 30.44 -7.30
C PHE A 201 -33.79 30.76 -7.55
N PRO A 202 -34.10 31.97 -8.05
CA PRO A 202 -35.49 32.42 -8.19
C PRO A 202 -36.30 31.58 -9.19
N GLY A 203 -35.65 30.88 -10.12
CA GLY A 203 -36.33 30.02 -11.09
C GLY A 203 -36.99 28.78 -10.47
N VAL A 204 -36.56 28.37 -9.28
CA VAL A 204 -37.03 27.16 -8.57
C VAL A 204 -37.36 27.43 -7.09
N ASN A 205 -37.39 28.69 -6.67
CA ASN A 205 -37.64 29.12 -5.28
C ASN A 205 -36.77 28.41 -4.23
N VAL A 206 -35.49 28.18 -4.54
CA VAL A 206 -34.50 27.63 -3.60
C VAL A 206 -33.62 28.76 -3.06
N SER A 207 -33.42 28.83 -1.75
CA SER A 207 -32.33 29.60 -1.12
C SER A 207 -31.45 28.64 -0.32
N PHE A 208 -30.14 28.75 -0.46
CA PHE A 208 -29.18 27.82 0.09
C PHE A 208 -27.96 28.54 0.63
N GLU A 209 -27.54 28.17 1.84
CA GLU A 209 -26.27 28.57 2.43
C GLU A 209 -25.43 27.31 2.65
N GLY A 210 -24.48 27.06 1.75
CA GLY A 210 -23.61 25.90 1.83
C GLY A 210 -22.71 25.73 0.62
N GLN A 211 -21.97 24.62 0.59
CA GLN A 211 -21.06 24.31 -0.51
C GLN A 211 -21.75 23.55 -1.64
N LEU A 212 -22.51 22.50 -1.31
CA LEU A 212 -23.15 21.62 -2.29
C LEU A 212 -24.54 21.19 -1.81
N PHE A 213 -25.47 21.10 -2.76
CA PHE A 213 -26.71 20.35 -2.56
C PHE A 213 -27.05 19.47 -3.75
N PHE A 214 -27.76 18.40 -3.46
CA PHE A 214 -28.61 17.65 -4.39
C PHE A 214 -30.03 17.62 -3.83
N LEU A 215 -31.02 18.07 -4.59
CA LEU A 215 -32.43 18.04 -4.20
C LEU A 215 -33.23 17.20 -5.20
N ARG A 216 -34.07 16.28 -4.69
CA ARG A 216 -35.14 15.67 -5.49
C ARG A 216 -36.48 16.26 -5.10
N GLN A 217 -37.14 16.88 -6.08
CA GLN A 217 -38.51 17.37 -5.98
C GLN A 217 -39.48 16.18 -6.01
N ASN A 218 -40.50 16.20 -5.14
CA ASN A 218 -41.53 15.18 -5.14
C ASN A 218 -42.38 15.29 -6.42
N ILE A 219 -42.51 14.18 -7.15
CA ILE A 219 -43.24 14.16 -8.43
C ILE A 219 -44.73 14.46 -8.25
N THR A 220 -45.33 13.91 -7.18
CA THR A 220 -46.76 14.07 -6.88
C THR A 220 -47.07 15.47 -6.33
N TYR A 221 -46.17 16.02 -5.53
CA TYR A 221 -46.31 17.32 -4.87
C TYR A 221 -45.09 18.21 -5.16
N PRO A 222 -45.03 18.85 -6.33
CA PRO A 222 -43.88 19.65 -6.75
C PRO A 222 -43.50 20.77 -5.78
N SER A 223 -44.40 21.24 -4.92
CA SER A 223 -44.08 22.21 -3.86
C SER A 223 -43.35 21.59 -2.65
N SER A 224 -42.91 20.34 -2.75
CA SER A 224 -42.23 19.61 -1.69
C SER A 224 -41.02 18.83 -2.19
N LEU A 225 -40.09 18.55 -1.27
CA LEU A 225 -38.92 17.71 -1.52
C LEU A 225 -39.21 16.29 -1.08
N GLU A 226 -38.71 15.33 -1.85
CA GLU A 226 -38.75 13.92 -1.49
C GLU A 226 -37.55 13.55 -0.62
N TYR A 227 -36.35 13.94 -1.06
CA TYR A 227 -35.14 13.89 -0.26
C TYR A 227 -34.13 14.91 -0.76
N PHE A 228 -33.13 15.19 0.07
CA PHE A 228 -32.01 16.03 -0.32
C PHE A 228 -30.74 15.67 0.43
N PHE A 229 -29.61 15.93 -0.23
CA PHE A 229 -28.28 15.85 0.32
C PHE A 229 -27.64 17.24 0.33
N LEU A 230 -27.05 17.64 1.44
CA LEU A 230 -26.32 18.90 1.60
C LEU A 230 -24.90 18.61 2.10
N GLN A 231 -23.96 19.44 1.70
CA GLN A 231 -22.58 19.38 2.17
C GLN A 231 -22.06 20.76 2.53
N ASP A 232 -21.34 20.82 3.65
CA ASP A 232 -20.79 22.03 4.26
C ASP A 232 -21.87 23.14 4.26
N ALA A 233 -23.02 22.86 4.88
CA ALA A 233 -24.25 23.63 4.75
C ALA A 233 -24.85 24.08 6.09
N GLN A 234 -25.47 25.27 6.08
CA GLN A 234 -26.13 25.90 7.23
C GLN A 234 -27.63 26.11 7.03
N ASN A 235 -28.12 26.30 5.81
CA ASN A 235 -29.52 26.59 5.57
C ASN A 235 -29.97 26.10 4.19
N LEU A 236 -31.20 25.57 4.12
CA LEU A 236 -31.92 25.26 2.89
C LEU A 236 -33.37 25.73 3.04
N THR A 237 -33.80 26.60 2.13
CA THR A 237 -35.19 27.00 1.95
C THR A 237 -35.68 26.58 0.57
N TYR A 238 -36.88 26.01 0.49
CA TYR A 238 -37.53 25.62 -0.76
C TYR A 238 -39.01 26.01 -0.72
N GLU A 239 -39.49 26.69 -1.77
CA GLU A 239 -40.87 27.19 -1.86
C GLU A 239 -41.29 28.01 -0.61
N GLY A 240 -40.35 28.80 -0.08
CA GLY A 240 -40.55 29.66 1.10
C GLY A 240 -40.53 28.94 2.45
N LYS A 241 -40.31 27.63 2.49
CA LYS A 241 -40.20 26.83 3.72
C LYS A 241 -38.74 26.55 4.06
N SER A 242 -38.33 26.71 5.32
CA SER A 242 -36.98 26.37 5.79
C SER A 242 -36.89 24.87 6.06
N TYR A 243 -36.45 24.11 5.05
CA TYR A 243 -36.33 22.64 5.11
C TYR A 243 -35.24 22.18 6.07
N PHE A 244 -34.16 22.95 6.16
CA PHE A 244 -33.05 22.69 7.06
C PHE A 244 -32.42 24.01 7.51
N SER A 245 -32.06 24.11 8.78
CA SER A 245 -31.11 25.12 9.26
C SER A 245 -30.29 24.61 10.44
N SER A 246 -29.07 25.12 10.58
CA SER A 246 -28.17 24.84 11.71
C SER A 246 -27.42 26.09 12.14
N GLN A 247 -26.93 26.10 13.38
CA GLN A 247 -26.14 27.22 13.91
C GLN A 247 -24.72 27.28 13.32
N SER A 248 -24.17 26.12 12.92
CA SER A 248 -22.84 25.94 12.34
C SER A 248 -22.94 25.08 11.08
N PRO A 249 -22.02 25.20 10.09
CA PRO A 249 -22.04 24.34 8.92
C PRO A 249 -21.92 22.88 9.32
N LEU A 250 -22.79 22.02 8.79
CA LEU A 250 -22.66 20.57 8.94
C LEU A 250 -21.93 20.00 7.73
N LYS A 251 -21.09 19.00 7.96
CA LYS A 251 -20.23 18.44 6.91
C LYS A 251 -21.06 17.78 5.82
N ASN A 252 -21.93 16.85 6.21
CA ASN A 252 -22.84 16.16 5.31
C ASN A 252 -24.21 16.02 5.98
N ILE A 253 -25.29 16.17 5.21
CA ILE A 253 -26.65 15.99 5.68
C ILE A 253 -27.43 15.28 4.59
N LEU A 254 -28.03 14.14 4.89
CA LEU A 254 -29.06 13.51 4.06
C LEU A 254 -30.37 13.55 4.82
N ILE A 255 -31.44 14.05 4.18
CA ILE A 255 -32.80 14.04 4.73
C ILE A 255 -33.75 13.42 3.71
N THR A 256 -34.50 12.40 4.15
CA THR A 256 -35.49 11.65 3.38
C THR A 256 -36.87 11.84 3.97
N TYR A 257 -37.83 12.29 3.18
CA TYR A 257 -39.25 12.38 3.53
C TYR A 257 -39.95 11.07 3.13
N SER A 258 -39.61 9.97 3.81
CA SER A 258 -39.95 8.59 3.40
C SER A 258 -41.45 8.37 3.22
N ASN A 259 -42.29 9.10 3.95
CA ASN A 259 -43.75 9.11 3.81
C ASN A 259 -44.35 10.34 4.53
N THR A 260 -45.68 10.43 4.55
CA THR A 260 -46.42 11.55 5.20
C THR A 260 -46.36 11.54 6.74
N SER A 261 -45.65 10.60 7.35
CA SER A 261 -45.66 10.37 8.81
C SER A 261 -44.28 10.27 9.45
N GLN A 262 -43.20 10.22 8.63
CA GLN A 262 -41.83 10.01 9.08
C GLN A 262 -40.84 10.72 8.16
N ILE A 263 -39.79 11.29 8.76
CA ILE A 263 -38.56 11.77 8.12
C ILE A 263 -37.40 10.98 8.72
N SER A 264 -36.45 10.57 7.90
CA SER A 264 -35.20 9.95 8.36
C SER A 264 -33.99 10.59 7.67
N GLY A 265 -32.80 10.35 8.18
CA GLY A 265 -31.61 10.97 7.63
C GLY A 265 -30.32 10.61 8.35
N ALA A 266 -29.23 11.16 7.84
CA ALA A 266 -27.91 11.07 8.44
C ALA A 266 -27.27 12.46 8.49
N ILE A 267 -26.61 12.77 9.60
CA ILE A 267 -25.91 14.03 9.84
C ILE A 267 -24.46 13.71 10.19
N THR A 268 -23.53 14.35 9.49
CA THR A 268 -22.10 14.33 9.82
C THR A 268 -21.67 15.73 10.26
N ILE A 269 -21.07 15.83 11.44
CA ILE A 269 -20.51 17.09 11.97
C ILE A 269 -18.98 17.02 11.99
N THR A 270 -18.28 18.15 11.78
CA THR A 270 -16.81 18.17 11.81
C THR A 270 -16.26 18.29 13.23
N ASP A 271 -16.99 18.98 14.10
CA ASP A 271 -16.54 19.36 15.43
C ASP A 271 -17.52 18.75 16.45
N GLU A 272 -17.02 18.19 17.55
CA GLU A 272 -17.82 17.62 18.65
C GLU A 272 -18.60 18.70 19.46
N THR A 273 -18.85 19.86 18.86
CA THR A 273 -19.63 20.93 19.46
C THR A 273 -21.11 20.65 19.29
N ALA A 274 -21.86 20.75 20.38
CA ALA A 274 -23.31 20.69 20.39
C ALA A 274 -23.90 21.71 19.39
N THR A 275 -24.49 21.20 18.30
CA THR A 275 -25.00 22.01 17.19
C THR A 275 -26.52 21.92 17.13
N PRO A 276 -27.24 23.02 17.39
CA PRO A 276 -28.69 23.08 17.15
C PRO A 276 -29.00 22.94 15.66
N ILE A 277 -29.97 22.08 15.37
CA ILE A 277 -30.47 21.78 14.03
C ILE A 277 -31.98 21.95 14.04
N SER A 278 -32.53 22.44 12.93
CA SER A 278 -33.96 22.58 12.70
C SER A 278 -34.35 22.00 11.34
N ILE A 279 -35.41 21.18 11.31
CA ILE A 279 -35.88 20.47 10.11
C ILE A 279 -37.38 20.71 9.93
N PHE A 280 -37.80 21.00 8.70
CA PHE A 280 -39.22 21.12 8.35
C PHE A 280 -39.94 19.77 8.42
N CYS A 281 -41.09 19.72 9.09
CA CYS A 281 -41.88 18.52 9.33
C CYS A 281 -43.36 18.79 9.00
N PRO A 282 -43.90 18.28 7.88
CA PRO A 282 -45.27 18.56 7.43
C PRO A 282 -46.34 17.78 8.23
N PHE A 283 -45.99 17.24 9.39
CA PHE A 283 -46.88 16.44 10.24
C PHE A 283 -46.61 16.70 11.72
N SER A 284 -47.56 16.33 12.58
CA SER A 284 -47.40 16.45 14.03
C SER A 284 -46.34 15.47 14.54
N VAL A 285 -45.24 15.99 15.09
CA VAL A 285 -44.13 15.18 15.59
C VAL A 285 -44.40 14.71 17.02
N ILE A 286 -44.28 13.40 17.22
CA ILE A 286 -44.39 12.74 18.52
C ILE A 286 -43.02 12.34 19.04
N LEU A 287 -42.07 12.07 18.13
CA LEU A 287 -40.78 11.48 18.46
C LEU A 287 -39.65 11.99 17.57
N VAL A 288 -38.48 12.22 18.18
CA VAL A 288 -37.18 12.36 17.51
C VAL A 288 -36.21 11.33 18.11
N GLN A 289 -35.55 10.55 17.27
CA GLN A 289 -34.52 9.59 17.64
C GLN A 289 -33.19 9.94 16.97
N LEU A 290 -32.09 9.85 17.72
CA LEU A 290 -30.71 9.95 17.22
C LEU A 290 -30.02 8.62 17.51
N ASP A 291 -29.54 7.93 16.47
CA ASP A 291 -28.97 6.58 16.56
C ASP A 291 -29.85 5.61 17.38
N GLY A 292 -31.17 5.68 17.15
CA GLY A 292 -32.19 4.89 17.84
C GLY A 292 -32.58 5.39 19.25
N VAL A 293 -31.89 6.38 19.80
CA VAL A 293 -32.12 6.93 21.15
C VAL A 293 -33.06 8.14 21.09
N ILE A 294 -34.13 8.11 21.89
CA ILE A 294 -35.08 9.22 21.99
C ILE A 294 -34.38 10.48 22.49
N SER A 295 -34.50 11.57 21.75
CA SER A 295 -33.87 12.85 22.06
C SER A 295 -34.91 13.94 22.32
N ALA A 296 -34.51 14.94 23.11
CA ALA A 296 -35.34 16.11 23.37
C ALA A 296 -35.43 16.97 22.11
N PHE A 297 -36.62 17.48 21.83
CA PHE A 297 -36.88 18.35 20.70
C PHE A 297 -37.91 19.42 21.06
N SER A 298 -37.99 20.45 20.23
CA SER A 298 -39.04 21.48 20.27
C SER A 298 -39.67 21.62 18.90
N VAL A 299 -40.93 22.05 18.85
CA VAL A 299 -41.68 22.24 17.60
C VAL A 299 -42.23 23.66 17.57
N SER A 300 -41.97 24.39 16.49
CA SER A 300 -42.54 25.71 16.21
C SER A 300 -42.79 25.84 14.72
N ASP A 301 -44.01 26.20 14.31
CA ASP A 301 -44.37 26.46 12.90
C ASP A 301 -43.94 25.35 11.92
N GLU A 302 -44.28 24.09 12.24
CA GLU A 302 -43.88 22.90 11.45
C GLU A 302 -42.36 22.65 11.38
N VAL A 303 -41.56 23.37 12.16
CA VAL A 303 -40.11 23.16 12.27
C VAL A 303 -39.81 22.44 13.57
N VAL A 304 -39.07 21.34 13.48
CA VAL A 304 -38.59 20.58 14.63
C VAL A 304 -37.12 20.89 14.87
N SER A 305 -36.81 21.33 16.08
CA SER A 305 -35.45 21.67 16.49
C SER A 305 -34.94 20.74 17.59
N PHE A 306 -33.71 20.26 17.43
CA PHE A 306 -32.98 19.41 18.39
C PHE A 306 -31.48 19.69 18.28
N THR A 307 -30.68 19.10 19.17
CA THR A 307 -29.23 19.31 19.20
C THR A 307 -28.50 18.01 18.93
N VAL A 308 -27.50 18.06 18.05
CA VAL A 308 -26.57 16.94 17.82
C VAL A 308 -25.21 17.28 18.43
N THR A 309 -24.58 16.30 19.08
CA THR A 309 -23.24 16.44 19.68
C THR A 309 -22.19 15.60 18.96
N GLU A 310 -22.64 14.65 18.17
CA GLU A 310 -21.84 13.78 17.32
C GLU A 310 -22.61 13.58 16.01
N SER A 311 -21.91 13.12 14.97
CA SER A 311 -22.57 12.61 13.77
C SER A 311 -23.60 11.55 14.19
N CYS A 312 -24.72 11.42 13.48
CA CYS A 312 -25.76 10.44 13.83
C CYS A 312 -26.71 10.18 12.66
N SER A 313 -27.31 9.00 12.65
CA SER A 313 -28.58 8.76 11.97
C SER A 313 -29.72 9.35 12.80
N PHE A 314 -30.79 9.80 12.16
CA PHE A 314 -31.94 10.33 12.88
C PHE A 314 -33.27 9.92 12.26
N VAL A 315 -34.31 9.90 13.11
CA VAL A 315 -35.70 9.73 12.70
C VAL A 315 -36.58 10.75 13.41
N ILE A 316 -37.46 11.40 12.66
CA ILE A 316 -38.53 12.26 13.15
C ILE A 316 -39.85 11.62 12.75
N SER A 317 -40.74 11.33 13.71
CA SER A 317 -41.95 10.56 13.44
C SER A 317 -43.19 11.09 14.15
N SER A 318 -44.33 10.91 13.50
CA SER A 318 -45.67 11.11 14.06
C SER A 318 -46.21 9.86 14.78
N SER A 319 -45.42 8.77 14.85
CA SER A 319 -45.78 7.54 15.54
C SER A 319 -44.60 6.97 16.34
N SER A 320 -44.88 6.01 17.22
CA SER A 320 -43.84 5.28 17.97
C SER A 320 -43.17 4.17 17.16
N ALA A 321 -43.74 3.77 16.02
CA ALA A 321 -43.12 2.83 15.10
C ALA A 321 -42.23 3.63 14.14
N THR A 322 -40.94 3.31 14.14
CA THR A 322 -39.94 4.02 13.34
C THR A 322 -39.04 3.06 12.59
N PHE A 323 -38.51 3.53 11.47
CA PHE A 323 -37.49 2.84 10.70
C PHE A 323 -36.44 3.86 10.27
N SER A 324 -35.17 3.61 10.62
CA SER A 324 -34.03 4.37 10.08
C SER A 324 -33.30 3.47 9.11
N SER A 325 -33.20 3.87 7.86
CA SER A 325 -32.38 3.16 6.86
C SER A 325 -31.08 3.87 6.54
N GLU A 326 -30.97 5.13 6.93
CA GLU A 326 -29.84 6.00 6.66
C GLU A 326 -28.72 5.75 7.65
N THR A 327 -27.51 5.50 7.14
CA THR A 327 -26.32 5.24 7.95
C THR A 327 -25.12 5.98 7.38
N ASP A 328 -24.10 6.19 8.22
CA ASP A 328 -22.74 6.58 7.81
C ASP A 328 -21.79 5.43 8.14
N PRO A 329 -21.61 4.48 7.22
CA PRO A 329 -20.84 3.26 7.46
C PRO A 329 -19.37 3.49 7.86
N LEU A 330 -18.77 4.63 7.51
CA LEU A 330 -17.39 4.94 7.93
C LEU A 330 -17.27 5.19 9.44
N ARG A 331 -18.38 5.42 10.14
CA ARG A 331 -18.40 5.58 11.60
C ARG A 331 -18.39 4.27 12.35
N ASP A 332 -18.70 3.17 11.68
CA ASP A 332 -18.66 1.85 12.32
C ASP A 332 -17.25 1.62 12.86
N ALA A 333 -17.20 1.12 14.10
CA ALA A 333 -15.93 0.79 14.73
C ALA A 333 -15.19 -0.25 13.88
N ALA A 334 -13.91 -0.01 13.64
CA ALA A 334 -13.08 -0.99 12.96
C ALA A 334 -13.16 -2.33 13.72
N PRO A 335 -13.33 -3.46 13.01
CA PRO A 335 -13.27 -4.78 13.62
C PRO A 335 -11.97 -4.94 14.41
N ALA A 336 -12.05 -5.47 15.64
CA ALA A 336 -10.86 -5.73 16.43
C ALA A 336 -10.05 -6.88 15.81
N ARG A 337 -8.79 -6.61 15.43
CA ARG A 337 -7.85 -7.63 14.95
C ARG A 337 -7.11 -8.27 16.13
N VAL A 338 -7.71 -9.29 16.74
CA VAL A 338 -7.04 -10.05 17.80
C VAL A 338 -6.71 -11.44 17.27
N LYS A 339 -5.42 -11.67 16.94
CA LYS A 339 -4.93 -13.00 16.58
C LYS A 339 -5.13 -13.94 17.77
N PRO A 340 -5.67 -15.16 17.58
CA PRO A 340 -5.83 -16.13 18.66
C PRO A 340 -4.48 -16.47 19.31
N ALA A 341 -4.47 -16.69 20.63
CA ALA A 341 -3.27 -17.11 21.33
C ALA A 341 -2.84 -18.51 20.88
N GLN A 342 -1.54 -18.84 20.99
CA GLN A 342 -1.01 -20.15 20.60
C GLN A 342 -1.77 -21.33 21.22
N SER A 343 -2.17 -21.22 22.48
CA SER A 343 -2.95 -22.25 23.18
C SER A 343 -4.33 -22.52 22.58
N GLU A 344 -4.84 -21.64 21.72
CA GLU A 344 -6.15 -21.77 21.07
C GLU A 344 -6.07 -22.46 19.71
N TRP A 345 -4.92 -22.37 19.03
CA TRP A 345 -4.75 -22.89 17.67
C TRP A 345 -3.73 -24.02 17.54
N GLU A 346 -2.87 -24.23 18.54
CA GLU A 346 -1.91 -25.33 18.56
C GLU A 346 -2.62 -26.68 18.45
N PHE A 347 -2.13 -27.53 17.55
CA PHE A 347 -2.76 -28.79 17.21
C PHE A 347 -2.42 -29.90 18.23
N ASP A 348 -3.44 -30.58 18.74
CA ASP A 348 -3.27 -31.70 19.67
C ASP A 348 -2.90 -33.00 18.93
N GLN A 349 -1.67 -33.49 19.12
CA GLN A 349 -1.20 -34.78 18.58
C GLN A 349 -2.11 -35.96 18.96
N GLY A 350 -2.81 -35.88 20.09
CA GLY A 350 -3.77 -36.88 20.54
C GLY A 350 -4.87 -37.16 19.53
N LEU A 351 -5.25 -36.16 18.73
CA LEU A 351 -6.27 -36.28 17.69
C LEU A 351 -5.87 -37.22 16.55
N LEU A 352 -4.57 -37.42 16.28
CA LEU A 352 -4.07 -38.25 15.17
C LEU A 352 -3.80 -39.71 15.57
N THR A 353 -3.64 -39.97 16.86
CA THR A 353 -3.27 -41.30 17.38
C THR A 353 -4.31 -42.39 17.08
N PRO A 354 -5.62 -42.17 17.22
CA PRO A 354 -6.62 -43.22 16.99
C PRO A 354 -6.98 -43.43 15.51
N LEU A 355 -6.51 -42.56 14.60
CA LEU A 355 -7.00 -42.52 13.23
C LEU A 355 -6.26 -43.49 12.31
N SER A 356 -7.03 -44.25 11.53
CA SER A 356 -6.59 -45.01 10.37
C SER A 356 -6.94 -44.25 9.10
N HIS A 357 -6.01 -44.18 8.16
CA HIS A 357 -6.25 -43.62 6.83
C HIS A 357 -7.42 -44.33 6.11
N PRO A 358 -8.15 -43.66 5.19
CA PRO A 358 -8.15 -42.21 4.99
C PRO A 358 -8.85 -41.47 6.14
N TYR A 359 -8.43 -40.24 6.44
CA TYR A 359 -9.12 -39.38 7.42
C TYR A 359 -9.00 -37.87 7.11
N ILE A 360 -8.29 -37.48 6.05
CA ILE A 360 -8.06 -36.06 5.76
C ILE A 360 -9.24 -35.47 5.01
N ALA A 361 -9.58 -36.04 3.85
CA ALA A 361 -10.72 -35.59 3.04
C ALA A 361 -12.05 -36.19 3.53
N PHE A 362 -11.99 -37.43 4.02
CA PHE A 362 -13.10 -38.22 4.52
C PHE A 362 -12.54 -39.41 5.30
N ASP A 363 -13.31 -39.96 6.23
CA ASP A 363 -13.11 -41.33 6.72
C ASP A 363 -13.91 -42.34 5.89
N GLU A 364 -13.84 -43.62 6.21
CA GLU A 364 -14.61 -44.67 5.51
C GLU A 364 -16.13 -44.45 5.56
N THR A 365 -16.64 -43.85 6.64
CA THR A 365 -18.09 -43.58 6.79
C THR A 365 -18.51 -42.42 5.88
N GLU A 366 -17.72 -41.35 5.86
CA GLU A 366 -17.94 -40.19 4.99
C GLU A 366 -17.72 -40.52 3.52
N LEU A 367 -16.75 -41.38 3.19
CA LEU A 367 -16.54 -41.88 1.82
C LEU A 367 -17.78 -42.63 1.31
N GLU A 368 -18.40 -43.47 2.15
CA GLU A 368 -19.61 -44.17 1.77
C GLU A 368 -20.78 -43.21 1.55
N LYS A 369 -20.94 -42.19 2.42
CA LYS A 369 -21.92 -41.11 2.17
C LYS A 369 -21.64 -40.36 0.87
N LEU A 370 -20.38 -40.10 0.56
CA LEU A 370 -19.99 -39.46 -0.70
C LEU A 370 -20.35 -40.32 -1.91
N ARG A 371 -20.08 -41.62 -1.87
CA ARG A 371 -20.49 -42.58 -2.93
C ARG A 371 -22.00 -42.56 -3.14
N ILE A 372 -22.78 -42.58 -2.06
CA ILE A 372 -24.26 -42.49 -2.13
C ILE A 372 -24.69 -41.18 -2.81
N LYS A 373 -24.11 -40.04 -2.41
CA LYS A 373 -24.42 -38.73 -3.02
C LYS A 373 -24.05 -38.68 -4.51
N ILE A 374 -22.94 -39.28 -4.90
CA ILE A 374 -22.49 -39.34 -6.29
C ILE A 374 -23.40 -40.24 -7.13
N GLN A 375 -23.95 -41.31 -6.55
CA GLN A 375 -24.86 -42.22 -7.27
C GLN A 375 -26.28 -41.64 -7.47
N ASP A 376 -26.71 -40.69 -6.65
CA ASP A 376 -28.01 -40.04 -6.79
C ASP A 376 -27.98 -38.97 -7.90
N THR A 377 -28.61 -39.28 -9.04
CA THR A 377 -28.69 -38.38 -10.21
C THR A 377 -29.45 -37.09 -9.95
N ASN A 378 -30.20 -37.00 -8.84
CA ASN A 378 -30.91 -35.78 -8.46
C ASN A 378 -30.03 -34.84 -7.60
N LYS A 379 -28.85 -35.29 -7.19
CA LYS A 379 -27.91 -34.50 -6.39
C LYS A 379 -26.81 -33.91 -7.28
N PRO A 380 -26.32 -32.70 -6.97
CA PRO A 380 -25.30 -32.05 -7.79
C PRO A 380 -23.96 -32.83 -7.83
N TRP A 381 -23.62 -33.56 -6.76
CA TRP A 381 -22.41 -34.40 -6.68
C TRP A 381 -22.30 -35.42 -7.81
N ASN A 382 -23.41 -35.97 -8.31
CA ASN A 382 -23.38 -36.88 -9.47
C ASN A 382 -22.75 -36.18 -10.69
N SER A 383 -23.31 -35.04 -11.08
CA SER A 383 -22.81 -34.26 -12.21
C SER A 383 -21.40 -33.72 -11.97
N TRP A 384 -21.09 -33.29 -10.75
CA TRP A 384 -19.77 -32.76 -10.41
C TRP A 384 -18.70 -33.84 -10.53
N TYR A 385 -18.98 -35.02 -9.99
CA TYR A 385 -18.09 -36.17 -10.09
C TYR A 385 -17.89 -36.58 -11.54
N SER A 386 -18.97 -36.83 -12.29
CA SER A 386 -18.89 -37.24 -13.69
C SER A 386 -18.12 -36.25 -14.56
N ASN A 387 -18.30 -34.95 -14.34
CA ASN A 387 -17.56 -33.91 -15.07
C ASN A 387 -16.07 -33.92 -14.68
N TYR A 388 -15.75 -34.05 -13.39
CA TYR A 388 -14.37 -34.00 -12.91
C TYR A 388 -13.54 -35.21 -13.34
N ILE A 389 -14.12 -36.41 -13.29
CA ILE A 389 -13.45 -37.67 -13.68
C ILE A 389 -13.54 -37.95 -15.19
N SER A 390 -14.17 -37.07 -15.96
CA SER A 390 -14.26 -37.23 -17.41
C SER A 390 -12.87 -37.38 -18.04
N GLY A 391 -12.70 -38.46 -18.81
CA GLY A 391 -11.45 -38.79 -19.50
C GLY A 391 -10.38 -39.50 -18.65
N VAL A 392 -10.61 -39.76 -17.35
CA VAL A 392 -9.61 -40.38 -16.46
C VAL A 392 -9.18 -41.78 -16.93
N ASP A 393 -10.04 -42.52 -17.62
CA ASP A 393 -9.69 -43.85 -18.17
C ASP A 393 -8.53 -43.78 -19.17
N SER A 394 -8.37 -42.66 -19.88
CA SER A 394 -7.24 -42.47 -20.79
C SER A 394 -5.90 -42.43 -20.06
N TYR A 395 -5.89 -42.03 -18.77
CA TYR A 395 -4.69 -41.91 -17.95
C TYR A 395 -4.06 -43.27 -17.69
N LEU A 396 -4.83 -44.36 -17.72
CA LEU A 396 -4.32 -45.73 -17.54
C LEU A 396 -3.28 -46.12 -18.60
N SER A 397 -3.27 -45.45 -19.76
CA SER A 397 -2.36 -45.71 -20.87
C SER A 397 -1.15 -44.77 -20.96
N ILE A 398 -1.13 -43.68 -20.17
CA ILE A 398 -0.09 -42.64 -20.23
C ILE A 398 0.98 -42.92 -19.19
N ASN A 399 2.28 -42.95 -19.53
CA ASN A 399 3.32 -43.13 -18.52
C ASN A 399 3.50 -41.84 -17.70
N ALA A 400 3.71 -41.97 -16.38
CA ALA A 400 3.93 -40.81 -15.52
C ALA A 400 5.11 -39.92 -15.98
N THR A 401 6.15 -40.53 -16.55
CA THR A 401 7.33 -39.84 -17.11
C THR A 401 7.04 -39.00 -18.33
N ASP A 402 5.94 -39.27 -19.04
CA ASP A 402 5.53 -38.54 -20.24
C ASP A 402 4.73 -37.27 -19.89
N ILE A 403 4.30 -37.14 -18.64
CA ILE A 403 3.61 -35.96 -18.13
C ILE A 403 4.62 -35.01 -17.52
N ASP A 404 4.52 -33.75 -17.95
CA ASP A 404 5.28 -32.64 -17.39
C ASP A 404 5.18 -32.64 -15.86
N THR A 405 6.33 -32.43 -15.20
CA THR A 405 6.46 -32.60 -13.75
C THR A 405 5.50 -31.71 -12.98
N GLU A 406 5.21 -30.51 -13.48
CA GLU A 406 4.33 -29.52 -12.84
C GLU A 406 2.85 -29.86 -13.02
N SER A 407 2.51 -30.71 -14.00
CA SER A 407 1.12 -31.11 -14.30
C SER A 407 0.68 -32.41 -13.63
N ARG A 408 1.62 -33.17 -13.04
CA ARG A 408 1.34 -34.51 -12.47
C ARG A 408 0.32 -34.51 -11.34
N PHE A 409 0.24 -33.43 -10.56
CA PHE A 409 -0.69 -33.34 -9.43
C PHE A 409 -2.16 -33.51 -9.86
N VAL A 410 -2.54 -33.01 -11.05
CA VAL A 410 -3.90 -33.13 -11.59
C VAL A 410 -4.27 -34.59 -11.87
N TYR A 411 -3.31 -35.38 -12.39
CA TYR A 411 -3.50 -36.81 -12.65
C TYR A 411 -3.65 -37.58 -11.34
N VAL A 412 -2.81 -37.25 -10.35
CA VAL A 412 -2.82 -37.84 -9.01
C VAL A 412 -4.18 -37.61 -8.33
N GLU A 413 -4.67 -36.38 -8.26
CA GLU A 413 -5.97 -36.07 -7.62
C GLU A 413 -7.14 -36.78 -8.29
N ARG A 414 -7.17 -36.79 -9.64
CA ARG A 414 -8.24 -37.44 -10.41
C ARG A 414 -8.23 -38.95 -10.25
N LEU A 415 -7.06 -39.59 -10.34
CA LEU A 415 -6.91 -41.03 -10.11
C LEU A 415 -7.26 -41.41 -8.67
N ALA A 416 -6.85 -40.61 -7.69
CA ALA A 416 -7.17 -40.82 -6.28
C ALA A 416 -8.68 -40.77 -6.03
N LEU A 417 -9.37 -39.74 -6.54
CA LEU A 417 -10.83 -39.65 -6.38
C LEU A 417 -11.56 -40.76 -7.15
N LYS A 418 -11.12 -41.08 -8.38
CA LYS A 418 -11.69 -42.18 -9.17
C LYS A 418 -11.57 -43.51 -8.42
N TYR A 419 -10.40 -43.80 -7.87
CA TYR A 419 -10.17 -45.00 -7.07
C TYR A 419 -10.98 -45.00 -5.77
N ALA A 420 -11.03 -43.88 -5.03
CA ALA A 420 -11.78 -43.79 -3.79
C ALA A 420 -13.28 -44.08 -4.01
N VAL A 421 -13.88 -43.51 -5.06
CA VAL A 421 -15.32 -43.64 -5.33
C VAL A 421 -15.64 -44.98 -6.02
N ASP A 422 -14.92 -45.35 -7.08
CA ASP A 422 -15.29 -46.48 -7.94
C ASP A 422 -14.46 -47.75 -7.70
N GLY A 423 -13.36 -47.65 -6.94
CA GLY A 423 -12.40 -48.74 -6.76
C GLY A 423 -11.61 -49.05 -8.04
N GLY A 424 -11.15 -50.31 -8.15
CA GLY A 424 -10.46 -50.84 -9.34
C GLY A 424 -8.94 -50.84 -9.24
N SER A 425 -8.35 -52.05 -9.37
CA SER A 425 -6.90 -52.24 -9.27
C SER A 425 -6.10 -51.50 -10.35
N ALA A 426 -6.69 -51.24 -11.52
CA ALA A 426 -6.05 -50.49 -12.59
C ALA A 426 -5.75 -49.03 -12.17
N TYR A 427 -6.73 -48.34 -11.57
CA TYR A 427 -6.53 -46.96 -11.10
C TYR A 427 -5.60 -46.91 -9.90
N LEU A 428 -5.70 -47.87 -8.96
CA LEU A 428 -4.76 -47.97 -7.85
C LEU A 428 -3.31 -48.16 -8.33
N ASN A 429 -3.08 -49.09 -9.24
CA ASN A 429 -1.76 -49.36 -9.78
C ASN A 429 -1.22 -48.14 -10.54
N LYS A 430 -2.07 -47.45 -11.29
CA LYS A 430 -1.68 -46.23 -12.00
C LYS A 430 -1.35 -45.08 -11.06
N LEU A 431 -2.15 -44.90 -10.00
CA LEU A 431 -1.86 -43.91 -8.97
C LEU A 431 -0.53 -44.20 -8.26
N LYS A 432 -0.26 -45.47 -7.91
CA LYS A 432 1.04 -45.89 -7.38
C LYS A 432 2.18 -45.52 -8.32
N GLU A 433 2.06 -45.81 -9.61
CA GLU A 433 3.05 -45.44 -10.63
C GLU A 433 3.37 -43.95 -10.58
N PHE A 434 2.36 -43.07 -10.59
CA PHE A 434 2.55 -41.62 -10.49
C PHE A 434 3.21 -41.22 -9.17
N LEU A 435 2.79 -41.76 -8.02
CA LEU A 435 3.36 -41.40 -6.71
C LEU A 435 4.82 -41.84 -6.56
N PHE A 436 5.20 -43.00 -7.12
CA PHE A 436 6.61 -43.41 -7.17
C PHE A 436 7.42 -42.53 -8.12
N ASP A 437 6.86 -42.16 -9.28
CA ASP A 437 7.54 -41.32 -10.27
C ASP A 437 7.68 -39.86 -9.81
N MET A 438 6.82 -39.35 -8.93
CA MET A 438 6.98 -38.02 -8.36
C MET A 438 8.31 -37.83 -7.61
N ASN A 439 8.92 -38.90 -7.08
CA ASN A 439 10.26 -38.84 -6.49
C ASN A 439 11.39 -38.58 -7.52
N SER A 440 11.10 -38.68 -8.82
CA SER A 440 12.01 -38.21 -9.87
C SER A 440 12.13 -36.68 -9.90
N ILE A 441 11.18 -35.96 -9.30
CA ILE A 441 11.14 -34.50 -9.27
C ILE A 441 12.08 -34.02 -8.16
N THR A 442 13.35 -33.82 -8.50
CA THR A 442 14.35 -33.28 -7.57
C THR A 442 14.31 -31.75 -7.50
N TYR A 443 13.65 -31.10 -8.45
CA TYR A 443 13.58 -29.65 -8.60
C TYR A 443 12.19 -29.23 -9.05
N TYR A 444 11.71 -28.12 -8.49
CA TYR A 444 10.48 -27.43 -8.90
C TYR A 444 10.89 -26.04 -9.37
N SER A 445 10.27 -25.53 -10.43
CA SER A 445 10.58 -24.21 -10.97
C SER A 445 10.18 -23.11 -9.97
N GLN A 446 9.11 -23.37 -9.19
CA GLN A 446 8.57 -22.48 -8.16
C GLN A 446 8.15 -23.24 -6.89
N ASP A 447 8.02 -22.51 -5.78
CA ASP A 447 7.46 -23.01 -4.52
C ASP A 447 6.01 -23.49 -4.68
N LEU A 448 5.19 -22.75 -5.43
CA LEU A 448 3.80 -23.10 -5.73
C LEU A 448 3.65 -24.48 -6.37
N GLU A 449 4.52 -24.84 -7.32
CA GLU A 449 4.48 -26.14 -7.99
C GLU A 449 4.79 -27.27 -7.01
N ARG A 450 5.76 -27.05 -6.12
CA ARG A 450 6.07 -27.97 -5.03
C ARG A 450 4.86 -28.11 -4.11
N ALA A 451 4.22 -27.01 -3.73
CA ALA A 451 3.03 -27.03 -2.88
C ALA A 451 1.90 -27.86 -3.52
N TYR A 452 1.62 -27.67 -4.81
CA TYR A 452 0.62 -28.45 -5.54
C TYR A 452 0.94 -29.94 -5.56
N ALA A 453 2.19 -30.29 -5.87
CA ALA A 453 2.66 -31.66 -5.86
C ALA A 453 2.54 -32.30 -4.47
N VAL A 454 3.02 -31.61 -3.42
CA VAL A 454 2.98 -32.10 -2.03
C VAL A 454 1.54 -32.29 -1.56
N GLN A 455 0.64 -31.34 -1.82
CA GLN A 455 -0.76 -31.43 -1.42
C GLN A 455 -1.45 -32.62 -2.09
N ALA A 456 -1.32 -32.77 -3.42
CA ALA A 456 -1.91 -33.88 -4.15
C ALA A 456 -1.32 -35.24 -3.73
N TYR A 457 0.00 -35.32 -3.52
CA TYR A 457 0.67 -36.53 -3.04
C TYR A 457 0.13 -36.95 -1.67
N ALA A 458 0.05 -36.03 -0.72
CA ALA A 458 -0.42 -36.30 0.64
C ALA A 458 -1.88 -36.77 0.67
N LEU A 459 -2.77 -36.15 -0.11
CA LEU A 459 -4.16 -36.59 -0.23
C LEU A 459 -4.27 -37.98 -0.86
N ALA A 460 -3.53 -38.24 -1.95
CA ALA A 460 -3.54 -39.53 -2.59
C ALA A 460 -2.97 -40.63 -1.69
N TYR A 461 -1.88 -40.35 -0.96
CA TYR A 461 -1.31 -41.25 0.04
C TYR A 461 -2.32 -41.60 1.13
N ASP A 462 -3.01 -40.60 1.72
CA ASP A 462 -4.08 -40.82 2.71
C ASP A 462 -5.18 -41.73 2.16
N ILE A 463 -5.62 -41.51 0.91
CA ILE A 463 -6.67 -42.30 0.26
C ILE A 463 -6.27 -43.77 0.07
N ILE A 464 -5.01 -44.06 -0.27
CA ILE A 464 -4.59 -45.43 -0.64
C ILE A 464 -3.77 -46.16 0.41
N ALA A 465 -3.46 -45.55 1.56
CA ALA A 465 -2.52 -46.10 2.54
C ALA A 465 -2.86 -47.54 2.97
N ASN A 466 -4.15 -47.87 3.14
CA ASN A 466 -4.61 -49.22 3.48
C ASN A 466 -4.46 -50.26 2.35
N ASN A 467 -4.15 -49.80 1.12
CA ASN A 467 -3.95 -50.63 -0.06
C ASN A 467 -2.47 -50.75 -0.46
N LEU A 468 -1.57 -50.18 0.34
CA LEU A 468 -0.14 -50.30 0.18
C LEU A 468 0.38 -51.52 0.95
N SER A 469 1.33 -52.25 0.37
CA SER A 469 2.18 -53.16 1.14
C SER A 469 3.01 -52.36 2.15
N THR A 470 3.52 -53.02 3.19
CA THR A 470 4.36 -52.34 4.20
C THR A 470 5.55 -51.62 3.56
N LEU A 471 6.19 -52.22 2.55
CA LEU A 471 7.31 -51.61 1.85
C LEU A 471 6.88 -50.38 1.04
N GLU A 472 5.81 -50.51 0.22
CA GLU A 472 5.28 -49.37 -0.54
C GLU A 472 4.87 -48.23 0.40
N ASN A 473 4.23 -48.55 1.53
CA ASN A 473 3.79 -47.58 2.51
C ASN A 473 4.97 -46.80 3.11
N THR A 474 6.01 -47.49 3.58
CA THR A 474 7.22 -46.83 4.11
C THR A 474 7.91 -45.99 3.04
N THR A 475 8.04 -46.50 1.82
CA THR A 475 8.73 -45.76 0.74
C THR A 475 7.98 -44.48 0.33
N LEU A 476 6.66 -44.57 0.10
CA LEU A 476 5.88 -43.38 -0.27
C LEU A 476 5.77 -42.38 0.88
N PHE A 477 5.75 -42.85 2.13
CA PHE A 477 5.83 -41.99 3.31
C PHE A 477 7.15 -41.18 3.34
N ASP A 478 8.30 -41.85 3.15
CA ASP A 478 9.61 -41.19 3.15
C ASP A 478 9.75 -40.19 2.00
N TYR A 479 9.22 -40.53 0.82
CA TYR A 479 9.20 -39.62 -0.34
C TYR A 479 8.34 -38.39 -0.08
N LEU A 480 7.13 -38.56 0.45
CA LEU A 480 6.27 -37.43 0.83
C LEU A 480 6.98 -36.51 1.82
N TYR A 481 7.62 -37.08 2.85
CA TYR A 481 8.39 -36.30 3.82
C TYR A 481 9.51 -35.49 3.14
N THR A 482 10.25 -36.10 2.22
CA THR A 482 11.34 -35.43 1.49
C THR A 482 10.83 -34.30 0.59
N HIS A 483 9.67 -34.48 -0.05
CA HIS A 483 9.07 -33.42 -0.87
C HIS A 483 8.56 -32.25 -0.02
N ALA A 484 8.00 -32.52 1.16
CA ALA A 484 7.44 -31.52 2.08
C ALA A 484 8.52 -30.77 2.87
N LEU A 485 9.68 -31.39 3.14
CA LEU A 485 10.73 -30.82 3.99
C LEU A 485 11.18 -29.41 3.53
N PRO A 486 11.40 -29.12 2.23
CA PRO A 486 11.75 -27.77 1.81
C PRO A 486 10.66 -26.73 2.06
N LEU A 487 9.37 -27.09 2.08
CA LEU A 487 8.31 -26.15 2.47
C LEU A 487 8.37 -25.83 3.97
N MET A 488 8.76 -26.81 4.80
CA MET A 488 8.96 -26.62 6.24
C MET A 488 10.20 -25.76 6.55
N GLU A 489 11.29 -25.95 5.79
CA GLU A 489 12.55 -25.21 5.97
C GLU A 489 12.51 -23.79 5.40
N MET A 490 11.54 -23.50 4.53
CA MET A 490 11.34 -22.18 3.94
C MET A 490 10.88 -21.16 4.99
N ASN A 491 11.29 -19.90 4.80
CA ASN A 491 10.73 -18.80 5.57
C ASN A 491 9.28 -18.53 5.14
N LEU A 492 8.33 -19.27 5.73
CA LEU A 492 6.91 -19.12 5.45
C LEU A 492 6.29 -17.82 5.99
N TYR A 493 7.08 -16.92 6.57
CA TYR A 493 6.62 -15.63 7.12
C TYR A 493 6.75 -14.46 6.13
N SER A 494 6.97 -14.72 4.83
CA SER A 494 7.02 -13.64 3.82
C SER A 494 5.64 -13.13 3.41
N ASP A 495 5.62 -11.91 2.87
CA ASP A 495 4.43 -11.09 2.67
C ASP A 495 3.66 -11.39 1.37
N ASN A 496 3.32 -12.65 1.08
CA ASN A 496 2.55 -12.97 -0.14
C ASN A 496 1.64 -14.20 -0.04
N ASN A 497 0.71 -14.32 -1.00
CA ASN A 497 -0.25 -15.42 -1.14
C ASN A 497 0.42 -16.79 -1.30
N HIS A 498 1.65 -16.85 -1.83
CA HIS A 498 2.37 -18.12 -2.01
C HIS A 498 2.50 -18.85 -0.67
N ARG A 499 2.72 -18.13 0.42
CA ARG A 499 2.87 -18.73 1.75
C ARG A 499 1.61 -19.37 2.27
N VAL A 500 0.44 -18.86 1.90
CA VAL A 500 -0.83 -19.51 2.23
C VAL A 500 -0.99 -20.82 1.45
N VAL A 501 -0.58 -20.83 0.17
CA VAL A 501 -0.58 -22.04 -0.66
C VAL A 501 0.40 -23.08 -0.11
N ASP A 502 1.63 -22.68 0.17
CA ASP A 502 2.68 -23.53 0.74
C ASP A 502 2.28 -24.08 2.12
N ALA A 503 1.72 -23.24 2.99
CA ALA A 503 1.22 -23.64 4.30
C ALA A 503 0.05 -24.62 4.19
N GLY A 504 -0.88 -24.40 3.26
CA GLY A 504 -1.96 -25.34 2.97
C GLY A 504 -1.43 -26.73 2.60
N ALA A 505 -0.44 -26.78 1.70
CA ALA A 505 0.20 -28.03 1.30
C ALA A 505 1.00 -28.69 2.44
N LEU A 506 1.78 -27.90 3.20
CA LEU A 506 2.55 -28.36 4.35
C LEU A 506 1.64 -28.91 5.44
N GLY A 507 0.49 -28.27 5.68
CA GLY A 507 -0.51 -28.69 6.65
C GLY A 507 -1.13 -30.04 6.29
N ILE A 508 -1.53 -30.23 5.02
CA ILE A 508 -2.03 -31.52 4.53
C ILE A 508 -0.96 -32.61 4.64
N ALA A 509 0.29 -32.33 4.25
CA ALA A 509 1.39 -33.27 4.41
C ALA A 509 1.65 -33.61 5.88
N GLY A 510 1.59 -32.62 6.77
CA GLY A 510 1.68 -32.80 8.22
C GLY A 510 0.58 -33.72 8.77
N LEU A 511 -0.66 -33.58 8.30
CA LEU A 511 -1.77 -34.48 8.67
C LEU A 511 -1.53 -35.92 8.17
N ALA A 512 -1.07 -36.09 6.94
CA ALA A 512 -0.77 -37.40 6.35
C ALA A 512 0.40 -38.11 7.06
N LEU A 513 1.46 -37.35 7.36
CA LEU A 513 2.68 -37.84 8.02
C LEU A 513 2.57 -37.91 9.55
N LYS A 514 1.44 -37.45 10.11
CA LYS A 514 1.20 -37.24 11.55
C LYS A 514 2.26 -36.38 12.25
N ASN A 515 2.75 -35.36 11.56
CA ASN A 515 3.78 -34.43 12.02
C ASN A 515 3.18 -33.10 12.51
N THR A 516 3.05 -32.93 13.82
CA THR A 516 2.49 -31.71 14.44
C THR A 516 3.31 -30.45 14.23
N ALA A 517 4.62 -30.56 14.04
CA ALA A 517 5.44 -29.37 13.77
C ALA A 517 5.03 -28.74 12.42
N MET A 518 4.82 -29.56 11.40
CA MET A 518 4.34 -29.11 10.09
C MET A 518 2.93 -28.51 10.17
N ILE A 519 2.02 -29.15 10.93
CA ILE A 519 0.65 -28.67 11.13
C ILE A 519 0.63 -27.32 11.84
N ASN A 520 1.36 -27.18 12.95
CA ASN A 520 1.41 -25.96 13.74
C ASN A 520 2.05 -24.80 12.96
N GLN A 521 3.13 -25.07 12.22
CA GLN A 521 3.75 -24.07 11.36
C GLN A 521 2.79 -23.60 10.27
N ALA A 522 2.05 -24.53 9.64
CA ALA A 522 1.03 -24.17 8.66
C ALA A 522 -0.08 -23.29 9.26
N ILE A 523 -0.63 -23.66 10.42
CA ILE A 523 -1.67 -22.86 11.09
C ILE A 523 -1.16 -21.46 11.44
N ASP A 524 0.05 -21.36 12.02
CA ASP A 524 0.63 -20.07 12.42
C ASP A 524 0.87 -19.16 11.21
N THR A 525 1.42 -19.70 10.12
CA THR A 525 1.62 -18.95 8.86
C THR A 525 0.30 -18.41 8.32
N LEU A 526 -0.75 -19.22 8.27
CA LEU A 526 -2.07 -18.79 7.78
C LEU A 526 -2.64 -17.68 8.65
N LEU A 527 -2.59 -17.83 9.98
CA LEU A 527 -3.05 -16.79 10.90
C LEU A 527 -2.26 -15.49 10.78
N ILE A 528 -0.94 -15.57 10.59
CA ILE A 528 -0.10 -14.39 10.38
C ILE A 528 -0.53 -13.65 9.11
N TYR A 529 -0.73 -14.35 8.00
CA TYR A 529 -1.18 -13.73 6.76
C TYR A 529 -2.48 -12.94 6.96
N PHE A 530 -3.53 -13.59 7.49
CA PHE A 530 -4.84 -12.94 7.66
C PHE A 530 -4.83 -11.78 8.66
N TYR A 531 -4.10 -11.90 9.77
CA TYR A 531 -4.11 -10.88 10.83
C TYR A 531 -3.13 -9.73 10.62
N THR A 532 -2.03 -9.96 9.89
CA THR A 532 -0.98 -8.94 9.73
C THR A 532 -1.01 -8.23 8.37
N LYS A 533 -1.60 -8.85 7.34
CA LYS A 533 -1.63 -8.30 5.98
C LYS A 533 -3.00 -7.78 5.59
N ASN A 534 -4.03 -8.60 5.74
CA ASN A 534 -5.37 -8.21 5.31
C ASN A 534 -5.97 -7.11 6.20
N PRO A 535 -6.66 -6.12 5.61
CA PRO A 535 -7.55 -5.19 6.32
C PRO A 535 -8.50 -5.87 7.32
N ALA A 536 -8.90 -5.14 8.37
CA ALA A 536 -9.68 -5.70 9.49
C ALA A 536 -11.08 -6.14 9.04
N ASP A 537 -11.59 -5.50 8.00
CA ASP A 537 -12.87 -5.82 7.39
C ASP A 537 -12.75 -6.93 6.33
N GLY A 538 -11.59 -7.57 6.19
CA GLY A 538 -11.42 -8.74 5.34
C GLY A 538 -11.03 -8.47 3.90
N GLY A 539 -10.75 -7.22 3.52
CA GLY A 539 -10.11 -6.92 2.25
C GLY A 539 -8.80 -7.68 2.05
N SER A 540 -8.26 -7.59 0.84
CA SER A 540 -7.03 -8.27 0.48
C SER A 540 -5.89 -7.27 0.30
N TYR A 541 -4.74 -7.58 0.91
CA TYR A 541 -3.47 -6.89 0.64
C TYR A 541 -2.97 -7.10 -0.81
N GLU A 542 -3.48 -8.12 -1.49
CA GLU A 542 -3.02 -8.59 -2.81
C GLU A 542 -4.12 -8.56 -3.88
N GLY A 543 -5.29 -8.04 -3.52
CA GLY A 543 -6.44 -8.02 -4.41
C GLY A 543 -7.28 -9.29 -4.35
N TYR A 544 -8.42 -9.20 -5.03
CA TYR A 544 -9.51 -10.16 -4.94
C TYR A 544 -9.10 -11.56 -5.38
N SER A 545 -8.44 -11.64 -6.54
CA SER A 545 -8.09 -12.92 -7.17
C SER A 545 -7.00 -13.64 -6.40
N TYR A 546 -6.03 -12.91 -5.86
CA TYR A 546 -4.96 -13.50 -5.06
C TYR A 546 -5.42 -13.99 -3.69
N ASN A 547 -6.35 -13.28 -3.03
CA ASN A 547 -6.97 -13.79 -1.80
C ASN A 547 -7.75 -15.08 -2.07
N ALA A 548 -8.56 -15.10 -3.13
CA ALA A 548 -9.29 -16.30 -3.52
C ALA A 548 -8.36 -17.45 -3.90
N TYR A 549 -7.24 -17.15 -4.58
CA TYR A 549 -6.21 -18.14 -4.92
C TYR A 549 -5.53 -18.72 -3.67
N ALA A 550 -5.16 -17.86 -2.71
CA ALA A 550 -4.60 -18.27 -1.42
C ALA A 550 -5.59 -19.17 -0.66
N MET A 551 -6.84 -18.70 -0.49
CA MET A 551 -7.88 -19.39 0.26
C MET A 551 -8.26 -20.74 -0.39
N ASP A 552 -8.45 -20.79 -1.70
CA ASP A 552 -8.76 -22.01 -2.45
C ASP A 552 -7.78 -23.15 -2.15
N ARG A 553 -6.47 -22.83 -2.05
CA ARG A 553 -5.43 -23.84 -1.78
C ARG A 553 -5.35 -24.26 -0.31
N MET A 554 -5.65 -23.40 0.65
CA MET A 554 -5.67 -23.79 2.06
C MET A 554 -6.98 -24.45 2.51
N LEU A 555 -8.09 -24.31 1.76
CA LEU A 555 -9.42 -24.76 2.20
C LEU A 555 -9.51 -26.27 2.47
N GLN A 556 -8.76 -27.09 1.74
CA GLN A 556 -8.67 -28.53 2.02
C GLN A 556 -8.08 -28.77 3.43
N PHE A 557 -7.03 -28.02 3.79
CA PHE A 557 -6.41 -28.11 5.12
C PHE A 557 -7.33 -27.58 6.21
N ALA A 558 -7.94 -26.41 6.00
CA ALA A 558 -8.90 -25.84 6.94
C ALA A 558 -10.11 -26.77 7.19
N THR A 559 -10.61 -27.41 6.13
CA THR A 559 -11.71 -28.39 6.23
C THR A 559 -11.28 -29.64 6.99
N ALA A 560 -10.10 -30.17 6.70
CA ALA A 560 -9.54 -31.32 7.40
C ALA A 560 -9.32 -31.03 8.90
N LEU A 561 -8.76 -29.87 9.25
CA LEU A 561 -8.61 -29.46 10.65
C LEU A 561 -9.94 -29.44 11.38
N LYS A 562 -10.97 -28.82 10.79
CA LYS A 562 -12.31 -28.80 11.38
C LYS A 562 -12.90 -30.21 11.53
N PHE A 563 -12.76 -31.06 10.53
CA PHE A 563 -13.22 -32.46 10.55
C PHE A 563 -12.56 -33.25 11.70
N LEU A 564 -11.27 -32.98 11.94
CA LEU A 564 -10.46 -33.61 12.98
C LEU A 564 -10.59 -32.94 14.37
N TYR A 565 -11.50 -31.99 14.53
CA TYR A 565 -11.67 -31.20 15.76
C TYR A 565 -10.41 -30.39 16.15
N GLY A 566 -9.55 -30.06 15.19
CA GLY A 566 -8.46 -29.10 15.33
C GLY A 566 -8.95 -27.64 15.23
N TYR A 567 -8.02 -26.73 14.94
CA TYR A 567 -8.36 -25.31 14.81
C TYR A 567 -9.33 -25.06 13.64
N ASN A 568 -10.44 -24.38 13.93
CA ASN A 568 -11.52 -24.15 12.97
C ASN A 568 -11.48 -22.72 12.41
N PHE A 569 -10.84 -22.55 11.26
CA PHE A 569 -10.80 -21.26 10.53
C PHE A 569 -12.19 -20.70 10.19
N PHE A 570 -13.21 -21.55 10.03
CA PHE A 570 -14.58 -21.09 9.74
C PHE A 570 -15.28 -20.46 10.96
N ASN A 571 -14.63 -20.45 12.13
CA ASN A 571 -15.02 -19.69 13.31
C ASN A 571 -14.07 -18.52 13.61
N ASP A 572 -12.96 -18.40 12.87
CA ASP A 572 -11.99 -17.31 13.05
C ASP A 572 -12.55 -16.01 12.49
N SER A 573 -12.51 -14.94 13.28
CA SER A 573 -13.17 -13.68 12.90
C SER A 573 -12.54 -13.03 11.68
N GLN A 574 -11.21 -13.13 11.53
CA GLN A 574 -10.50 -12.47 10.43
C GLN A 574 -10.63 -13.28 9.13
N PHE A 575 -10.55 -14.61 9.22
CA PHE A 575 -10.83 -15.48 8.08
C PHE A 575 -12.27 -15.33 7.57
N VAL A 576 -13.25 -15.27 8.48
CA VAL A 576 -14.66 -15.05 8.14
C VAL A 576 -14.88 -13.65 7.55
N ALA A 577 -14.20 -12.61 8.06
CA ALA A 577 -14.25 -11.30 7.45
C ALA A 577 -13.77 -11.33 5.99
N CYS A 578 -12.71 -12.09 5.67
CA CYS A 578 -12.23 -12.27 4.29
C CYS A 578 -13.27 -12.95 3.38
N LEU A 579 -13.99 -13.94 3.91
CA LEU A 579 -15.10 -14.59 3.19
C LEU A 579 -16.28 -13.62 2.99
N ASP A 580 -16.65 -12.85 4.00
CA ASP A 580 -17.72 -11.86 3.92
C ASP A 580 -17.37 -10.76 2.90
N PHE A 581 -16.13 -10.26 2.90
CA PHE A 581 -15.62 -9.34 1.88
C PHE A 581 -15.80 -9.95 0.48
N MET A 582 -15.32 -11.17 0.24
CA MET A 582 -15.47 -11.82 -1.07
C MET A 582 -16.92 -12.11 -1.46
N ALA A 583 -17.82 -12.39 -0.53
CA ALA A 583 -19.21 -12.70 -0.89
C ALA A 583 -20.03 -11.43 -1.15
N GLU A 584 -19.87 -10.42 -0.30
CA GLU A 584 -20.71 -9.24 -0.34
C GLU A 584 -20.31 -8.25 -1.43
N THR A 585 -19.03 -8.16 -1.77
CA THR A 585 -18.51 -7.15 -2.71
C THR A 585 -18.65 -7.54 -4.19
N LEU A 586 -19.02 -8.78 -4.50
CA LEU A 586 -19.29 -9.19 -5.87
C LEU A 586 -20.41 -8.37 -6.49
N GLY A 587 -20.15 -7.92 -7.72
CA GLY A 587 -21.11 -7.24 -8.57
C GLY A 587 -22.12 -8.21 -9.20
N PRO A 588 -22.95 -7.70 -10.12
CA PRO A 588 -23.90 -8.51 -10.87
C PRO A 588 -23.23 -9.72 -11.53
N LEU A 589 -23.97 -10.83 -11.64
CA LEU A 589 -23.49 -12.10 -12.22
C LEU A 589 -22.39 -12.80 -11.40
N GLY A 590 -22.16 -12.39 -10.15
CA GLY A 590 -21.12 -12.95 -9.27
C GLY A 590 -19.70 -12.62 -9.74
N MET A 591 -19.49 -11.43 -10.31
CA MET A 591 -18.20 -10.97 -10.82
C MET A 591 -17.49 -10.08 -9.80
N PRO A 592 -16.16 -10.24 -9.60
CA PRO A 592 -15.39 -9.27 -8.82
C PRO A 592 -15.20 -7.98 -9.63
N SER A 593 -14.94 -6.88 -8.94
CA SER A 593 -14.39 -5.68 -9.55
C SER A 593 -12.91 -5.87 -9.91
N LEU A 594 -12.45 -5.26 -11.00
CA LEU A 594 -11.11 -5.49 -11.55
C LEU A 594 -10.08 -4.46 -11.06
N PHE A 595 -10.06 -4.22 -9.75
CA PHE A 595 -8.97 -3.47 -9.09
C PHE A 595 -7.80 -4.41 -8.81
N GLU A 596 -6.57 -3.87 -8.80
CA GLU A 596 -5.34 -4.66 -8.64
C GLU A 596 -5.19 -5.76 -9.70
N ASP A 597 -4.28 -6.71 -9.47
CA ASP A 597 -4.21 -7.96 -10.23
C ASP A 597 -5.44 -8.84 -9.94
N CYS A 598 -6.55 -8.50 -10.60
CA CYS A 598 -7.80 -9.21 -10.50
C CYS A 598 -8.28 -9.69 -11.87
N ALA A 599 -8.75 -10.94 -11.89
CA ALA A 599 -9.45 -11.56 -13.00
C ALA A 599 -10.81 -12.09 -12.51
N PHE A 600 -11.69 -12.42 -13.45
CA PHE A 600 -12.96 -13.13 -13.23
C PHE A 600 -12.74 -14.61 -12.92
N SER A 601 -11.87 -14.87 -11.94
CA SER A 601 -11.48 -16.20 -11.51
C SER A 601 -12.67 -16.92 -10.87
N ASN A 602 -12.93 -18.15 -11.34
CA ASN A 602 -13.94 -19.02 -10.76
C ASN A 602 -13.57 -19.49 -9.33
N ARG A 603 -12.31 -19.34 -8.91
CA ARG A 603 -11.84 -19.73 -7.57
C ARG A 603 -12.57 -18.97 -6.46
N ILE A 604 -12.92 -17.70 -6.70
CA ILE A 604 -13.71 -16.89 -5.75
C ILE A 604 -14.99 -17.62 -5.38
N GLN A 605 -15.68 -18.14 -6.40
CA GLN A 605 -16.95 -18.83 -6.26
C GLN A 605 -16.79 -20.20 -5.60
N GLU A 606 -15.69 -20.92 -5.89
CA GLU A 606 -15.36 -22.18 -5.21
C GLU A 606 -15.12 -21.98 -3.72
N VAL A 607 -14.37 -20.93 -3.35
CA VAL A 607 -14.06 -20.63 -1.96
C VAL A 607 -15.34 -20.36 -1.17
N ILE A 608 -16.23 -19.53 -1.70
CA ILE A 608 -17.51 -19.18 -1.09
C ILE A 608 -18.42 -20.41 -0.97
N LEU A 609 -18.49 -21.26 -2.00
CA LEU A 609 -19.30 -22.49 -1.97
C LEU A 609 -18.81 -23.46 -0.89
N ILE A 610 -17.50 -23.70 -0.80
CA ILE A 610 -16.93 -24.60 0.22
C ILE A 610 -17.18 -24.01 1.62
N ALA A 611 -16.96 -22.70 1.79
CA ALA A 611 -17.27 -22.02 3.05
C ALA A 611 -18.74 -22.15 3.44
N ALA A 612 -19.69 -22.09 2.48
CA ALA A 612 -21.11 -22.29 2.74
C ALA A 612 -21.37 -23.65 3.41
N ALA A 613 -20.82 -24.73 2.86
CA ALA A 613 -20.92 -26.06 3.47
C ALA A 613 -20.31 -26.11 4.88
N GLN A 614 -19.14 -25.49 5.06
CA GLN A 614 -18.45 -25.51 6.34
C GLN A 614 -19.12 -24.64 7.40
N MET A 615 -19.89 -23.62 7.02
CA MET A 615 -20.56 -22.72 7.96
C MET A 615 -22.05 -23.03 8.14
N ASN A 616 -22.62 -23.97 7.38
CA ASN A 616 -24.06 -24.24 7.40
C ASN A 616 -24.64 -24.52 8.79
N ALA A 617 -23.89 -25.22 9.65
CA ALA A 617 -24.34 -25.52 11.01
C ALA A 617 -24.17 -24.34 11.98
N SER A 618 -23.10 -23.54 11.87
CA SER A 618 -22.76 -22.46 12.80
C SER A 618 -23.31 -21.10 12.39
N SER A 619 -23.57 -20.88 11.10
CA SER A 619 -24.08 -19.64 10.53
C SER A 619 -24.96 -19.91 9.30
N PRO A 620 -26.17 -20.49 9.47
CA PRO A 620 -27.02 -20.91 8.36
C PRO A 620 -27.32 -19.79 7.36
N LEU A 621 -27.66 -18.58 7.82
CA LEU A 621 -27.97 -17.46 6.92
C LEU A 621 -26.78 -17.10 6.02
N ARG A 622 -25.57 -17.01 6.59
CA ARG A 622 -24.34 -16.77 5.83
C ARG A 622 -24.10 -17.87 4.81
N ALA A 623 -24.31 -19.13 5.20
CA ALA A 623 -24.19 -20.26 4.29
C ALA A 623 -25.20 -20.20 3.13
N GLN A 624 -26.46 -19.82 3.39
CA GLN A 624 -27.48 -19.62 2.35
C GLN A 624 -27.11 -18.48 1.40
N ASN A 625 -26.57 -17.39 1.93
CA ASN A 625 -26.09 -16.25 1.16
C ASN A 625 -24.89 -16.64 0.27
N TYR A 626 -23.90 -17.32 0.82
CA TYR A 626 -22.74 -17.83 0.07
C TYR A 626 -23.15 -18.81 -1.03
N GLN A 627 -24.09 -19.71 -0.72
CA GLN A 627 -24.68 -20.61 -1.71
C GLN A 627 -25.36 -19.83 -2.85
N TYR A 628 -26.12 -18.78 -2.53
CA TYR A 628 -26.78 -17.92 -3.52
C TYR A 628 -25.81 -17.28 -4.50
N ILE A 629 -24.69 -16.73 -4.01
CA ILE A 629 -23.64 -16.14 -4.86
C ILE A 629 -23.12 -17.14 -5.90
N TRP A 630 -22.82 -18.36 -5.46
CA TRP A 630 -22.36 -19.41 -6.36
C TRP A 630 -23.45 -19.82 -7.36
N GLU A 631 -24.70 -19.98 -6.92
CA GLU A 631 -25.81 -20.35 -7.80
C GLU A 631 -26.11 -19.28 -8.85
N GLN A 632 -26.07 -18.00 -8.48
CA GLN A 632 -26.14 -16.89 -9.43
C GLN A 632 -25.08 -17.04 -10.52
N ARG A 633 -23.84 -17.34 -10.13
CA ARG A 633 -22.75 -17.54 -11.09
C ARG A 633 -23.03 -18.72 -12.03
N GLN A 634 -23.50 -19.84 -11.50
CA GLN A 634 -23.77 -21.03 -12.32
C GLN A 634 -24.92 -20.80 -13.31
N ALA A 635 -25.93 -20.03 -12.91
CA ALA A 635 -27.06 -19.66 -13.75
C ALA A 635 -26.64 -18.84 -14.98
N ASN A 636 -25.46 -18.20 -14.97
CA ASN A 636 -24.95 -17.42 -16.10
C ASN A 636 -24.85 -18.22 -17.40
N THR A 637 -24.69 -19.55 -17.33
CA THR A 637 -24.65 -20.43 -18.50
C THR A 637 -25.94 -20.40 -19.34
N ALA A 638 -27.05 -19.94 -18.77
CA ALA A 638 -28.31 -19.77 -19.48
C ALA A 638 -28.39 -18.43 -20.25
N TYR A 639 -27.51 -17.47 -19.96
CA TYR A 639 -27.58 -16.16 -20.58
C TYR A 639 -26.98 -16.16 -22.00
N PRO A 640 -27.57 -15.39 -22.94
CA PRO A 640 -27.06 -15.27 -24.31
C PRO A 640 -25.59 -14.89 -24.37
N GLY A 641 -25.13 -13.99 -23.48
CA GLY A 641 -23.73 -13.57 -23.45
C GLY A 641 -22.73 -14.70 -23.17
N SER A 642 -23.15 -15.78 -22.50
CA SER A 642 -22.24 -16.85 -22.07
C SER A 642 -21.75 -17.77 -23.21
N THR A 643 -22.36 -17.69 -24.40
CA THR A 643 -21.86 -18.36 -25.60
C THR A 643 -20.63 -17.66 -26.17
N THR A 644 -20.61 -16.34 -26.09
CA THR A 644 -19.52 -15.47 -26.57
C THR A 644 -18.45 -15.31 -25.49
N TYR A 645 -18.87 -15.02 -24.27
CA TYR A 645 -17.99 -14.69 -23.16
C TYR A 645 -17.92 -15.86 -22.17
N THR A 646 -17.00 -16.79 -22.42
CA THR A 646 -16.87 -18.02 -21.61
C THR A 646 -16.50 -17.75 -20.16
N TYR A 647 -15.83 -16.63 -19.89
CA TYR A 647 -15.50 -16.20 -18.53
C TYR A 647 -16.75 -15.89 -17.70
N LEU A 648 -17.94 -15.65 -18.29
CA LEU A 648 -19.20 -15.48 -17.54
C LEU A 648 -19.65 -16.76 -16.83
N ARG A 649 -19.19 -17.92 -17.30
CA ARG A 649 -19.65 -19.22 -16.80
C ARG A 649 -19.13 -19.48 -15.39
N GLY A 650 -19.86 -20.31 -14.65
CA GLY A 650 -19.41 -20.77 -13.35
C GLY A 650 -18.24 -21.74 -13.42
N GLY A 651 -17.66 -22.01 -12.25
CA GLY A 651 -16.50 -22.88 -12.13
C GLY A 651 -16.78 -24.32 -12.52
N TRP A 652 -15.77 -24.97 -13.10
CA TRP A 652 -15.76 -26.42 -13.32
C TRP A 652 -15.66 -27.17 -12.00
N SER A 653 -16.14 -28.41 -11.98
CA SER A 653 -15.99 -29.27 -10.81
C SER A 653 -14.51 -29.51 -10.50
N SER A 654 -14.17 -29.51 -9.22
CA SER A 654 -12.81 -29.69 -8.71
C SER A 654 -12.78 -30.80 -7.66
N PHE A 655 -11.58 -31.32 -7.37
CA PHE A 655 -11.40 -32.25 -6.26
C PHE A 655 -11.94 -31.67 -4.95
N SER A 656 -11.52 -30.43 -4.62
CA SER A 656 -11.94 -29.72 -3.40
C SER A 656 -13.46 -29.54 -3.31
N ARG A 657 -14.16 -29.26 -4.43
CA ARG A 657 -15.63 -29.14 -4.40
C ARG A 657 -16.27 -30.46 -3.98
N ILE A 658 -15.83 -31.57 -4.54
CA ILE A 658 -16.42 -32.88 -4.30
C ILE A 658 -16.14 -33.36 -2.87
N THR A 659 -14.93 -33.11 -2.36
CA THR A 659 -14.48 -33.59 -1.04
C THR A 659 -14.79 -32.62 0.10
N CYS A 660 -14.74 -31.30 -0.12
CA CYS A 660 -14.92 -30.30 0.94
C CYS A 660 -16.34 -29.70 1.00
N TYR A 661 -17.22 -29.90 0.02
CA TYR A 661 -18.64 -29.53 0.16
C TYR A 661 -19.41 -30.61 0.96
N SER A 662 -19.11 -30.68 2.26
CA SER A 662 -19.48 -31.77 3.17
C SER A 662 -20.87 -31.62 3.83
N VAL A 663 -21.89 -31.28 3.03
CA VAL A 663 -23.29 -31.32 3.47
C VAL A 663 -24.00 -32.58 2.96
N ASN A 664 -25.04 -33.01 3.67
CA ASN A 664 -25.89 -34.14 3.28
C ASN A 664 -26.89 -33.75 2.18
N GLU A 665 -27.38 -32.52 2.26
CA GLU A 665 -28.36 -31.93 1.35
C GLU A 665 -27.82 -30.59 0.85
N SER A 666 -28.17 -30.22 -0.38
CA SER A 666 -27.80 -28.90 -0.91
C SER A 666 -28.38 -27.81 -0.01
N ILE A 667 -27.58 -26.79 0.28
CA ILE A 667 -28.04 -25.64 1.04
C ILE A 667 -29.07 -24.89 0.19
N SER A 668 -30.16 -24.44 0.79
CA SER A 668 -31.10 -23.57 0.09
C SER A 668 -30.48 -22.19 -0.06
N ALA A 669 -30.20 -21.76 -1.30
CA ALA A 669 -29.75 -20.40 -1.55
C ALA A 669 -30.78 -19.36 -1.06
N ALA A 670 -30.29 -18.26 -0.49
CA ALA A 670 -31.09 -17.09 -0.15
C ALA A 670 -30.34 -15.81 -0.57
N PRO A 671 -31.00 -14.85 -1.24
CA PRO A 671 -30.39 -13.56 -1.55
C PRO A 671 -30.09 -12.77 -0.28
N TYR A 672 -29.16 -11.82 -0.37
CA TYR A 672 -28.95 -10.88 0.73
C TYR A 672 -30.15 -9.94 0.84
N ALA A 673 -30.64 -9.72 2.06
CA ALA A 673 -31.65 -8.68 2.31
C ALA A 673 -31.09 -7.28 2.02
N SER A 674 -29.83 -7.07 2.37
CA SER A 674 -29.01 -5.90 2.03
C SER A 674 -27.54 -6.31 2.09
N ARG A 675 -26.69 -5.66 1.30
CA ARG A 675 -25.24 -5.87 1.35
C ARG A 675 -24.54 -4.63 1.89
N LYS A 676 -23.40 -4.84 2.55
CA LYS A 676 -22.54 -3.75 3.03
C LYS A 676 -21.96 -2.98 1.84
N GLU A 677 -22.20 -1.68 1.81
CA GLU A 677 -21.74 -0.79 0.73
C GLU A 677 -20.30 -0.28 0.95
N ILE A 678 -19.84 -0.11 2.19
CA ILE A 678 -18.55 0.54 2.49
C ILE A 678 -17.66 -0.39 3.30
N TRP A 679 -16.45 -0.63 2.82
CA TRP A 679 -15.40 -1.42 3.48
C TRP A 679 -14.29 -0.47 3.88
N ARG A 680 -14.42 0.07 5.10
CA ARG A 680 -13.60 1.16 5.63
C ARG A 680 -12.10 0.84 5.65
N GLU A 681 -11.73 -0.33 6.15
CA GLU A 681 -10.32 -0.69 6.33
C GLU A 681 -9.68 -1.10 5.01
N SER A 682 -10.49 -1.64 4.10
CA SER A 682 -10.12 -1.86 2.70
C SER A 682 -10.12 -0.56 1.88
N ALA A 683 -10.78 0.48 2.39
CA ALA A 683 -11.11 1.73 1.70
C ALA A 683 -11.69 1.52 0.29
N MET A 684 -12.67 0.62 0.21
CA MET A 684 -13.44 0.32 -1.01
C MET A 684 -14.94 0.49 -0.78
N ALA A 685 -15.67 0.87 -1.82
CA ALA A 685 -17.12 0.98 -1.80
C ALA A 685 -17.77 0.21 -2.96
N PHE A 686 -18.93 -0.41 -2.69
CA PHE A 686 -19.68 -1.27 -3.60
C PHE A 686 -21.18 -0.89 -3.52
N LEU A 687 -21.52 0.21 -4.18
CA LEU A 687 -22.85 0.80 -4.17
C LEU A 687 -23.77 0.04 -5.13
N ARG A 688 -24.96 -0.35 -4.68
CA ARG A 688 -25.90 -1.10 -5.53
C ARG A 688 -27.36 -0.71 -5.31
N SER A 689 -28.16 -0.78 -6.38
CA SER A 689 -29.60 -0.56 -6.26
C SER A 689 -30.29 -1.76 -5.63
N GLU A 690 -29.94 -2.97 -6.07
CA GLU A 690 -30.59 -4.23 -5.70
C GLU A 690 -29.59 -5.40 -5.79
N ASP A 691 -29.99 -6.57 -5.29
CA ASP A 691 -29.18 -7.81 -5.33
C ASP A 691 -29.54 -8.75 -6.50
N THR A 692 -29.80 -8.15 -7.66
CA THR A 692 -30.21 -8.83 -8.91
C THR A 692 -29.12 -8.72 -9.99
N SER A 693 -29.25 -9.52 -11.06
CA SER A 693 -28.29 -9.52 -12.16
C SER A 693 -28.37 -8.28 -13.08
N ASP A 694 -29.47 -7.56 -13.04
CA ASP A 694 -29.75 -6.36 -13.84
C ASP A 694 -29.58 -5.05 -13.04
N SER A 695 -29.16 -5.13 -11.78
CA SER A 695 -29.02 -3.98 -10.90
C SER A 695 -27.98 -2.97 -11.39
N LEU A 696 -28.16 -1.74 -10.93
CA LEU A 696 -27.11 -0.72 -11.02
C LEU A 696 -26.08 -1.00 -9.92
N PHE A 697 -24.82 -1.08 -10.30
CA PHE A 697 -23.73 -1.36 -9.38
C PHE A 697 -22.49 -0.54 -9.74
N VAL A 698 -21.93 0.15 -8.75
CA VAL A 698 -20.64 0.84 -8.86
C VAL A 698 -19.72 0.35 -7.78
N SER A 699 -18.51 -0.01 -8.18
CA SER A 699 -17.41 -0.23 -7.26
C SER A 699 -16.41 0.91 -7.35
N PHE A 700 -15.84 1.30 -6.22
CA PHE A 700 -14.95 2.45 -6.09
C PHE A 700 -13.81 2.10 -5.13
N SER A 701 -12.59 2.47 -5.49
CA SER A 701 -11.37 2.13 -4.77
C SER A 701 -10.59 3.38 -4.38
N SER A 702 -10.12 3.45 -3.13
CA SER A 702 -9.25 4.51 -2.62
C SER A 702 -8.44 3.99 -1.41
N LYS A 703 -7.66 2.93 -1.60
CA LYS A 703 -6.96 2.13 -0.58
C LYS A 703 -5.99 2.95 0.27
N THR A 704 -5.83 2.59 1.56
CA THR A 704 -4.92 3.25 2.52
C THR A 704 -3.70 2.41 2.92
N TYR A 705 -3.50 1.29 2.25
CA TYR A 705 -2.46 0.33 2.59
C TYR A 705 -1.61 0.04 1.36
N ILE A 706 -0.31 -0.19 1.60
CA ILE A 706 0.63 -0.68 0.58
C ILE A 706 0.08 -2.00 0.05
N GLN A 707 0.13 -2.21 -1.26
CA GLN A 707 -0.37 -3.43 -1.91
C GLN A 707 0.81 -4.27 -2.39
N SER A 708 0.67 -5.60 -2.42
CA SER A 708 1.68 -6.47 -3.06
C SER A 708 1.58 -6.46 -4.58
N HIS A 709 0.33 -6.45 -5.07
CA HIS A 709 -0.06 -6.55 -6.47
C HIS A 709 -0.69 -5.24 -6.94
N THR A 710 0.03 -4.15 -6.69
CA THR A 710 -0.44 -2.78 -6.84
C THR A 710 -0.85 -2.45 -8.27
N HIS A 711 -2.01 -1.82 -8.41
CA HIS A 711 -2.35 -0.96 -9.55
C HIS A 711 -2.42 0.49 -9.10
N TYR A 712 -2.14 1.43 -10.00
CA TYR A 712 -2.29 2.87 -9.73
C TYR A 712 -3.72 3.34 -10.00
N ASP A 713 -4.66 2.71 -9.29
CA ASP A 713 -6.09 2.77 -9.53
C ASP A 713 -6.86 3.48 -8.40
N GLU A 714 -6.20 4.31 -7.60
CA GLU A 714 -6.87 5.04 -6.54
C GLU A 714 -7.84 6.10 -7.10
N ASN A 715 -8.97 6.27 -6.42
CA ASN A 715 -10.16 6.96 -6.92
C ASN A 715 -10.69 6.42 -8.27
N SER A 716 -10.28 5.22 -8.71
CA SER A 716 -10.89 4.55 -9.86
C SER A 716 -12.25 3.97 -9.50
N PHE A 717 -13.11 3.83 -10.50
CA PHE A 717 -14.43 3.22 -10.35
C PHE A 717 -14.74 2.27 -11.50
N GLU A 718 -15.75 1.45 -11.30
CA GLU A 718 -16.36 0.63 -12.35
C GLU A 718 -17.88 0.74 -12.30
N LEU A 719 -18.56 0.45 -13.40
CA LEU A 719 -20.00 0.60 -13.51
C LEU A 719 -20.65 -0.57 -14.26
N TRP A 720 -21.64 -1.16 -13.62
CA TRP A 720 -22.56 -2.14 -14.18
C TRP A 720 -24.00 -1.59 -14.19
N ALA A 721 -24.75 -1.91 -15.24
CA ALA A 721 -26.17 -1.62 -15.31
C ALA A 721 -26.88 -2.58 -16.27
N PHE A 722 -28.08 -3.04 -15.91
CA PHE A 722 -28.96 -3.81 -16.80
C PHE A 722 -28.27 -5.05 -17.42
N GLY A 723 -27.41 -5.70 -16.63
CA GLY A 723 -26.65 -6.86 -17.05
C GLY A 723 -25.49 -6.58 -18.01
N ALA A 724 -25.08 -5.31 -18.18
CA ALA A 724 -23.90 -4.92 -18.95
C ALA A 724 -22.82 -4.34 -18.05
N TYR A 725 -21.56 -4.66 -18.35
CA TYR A 725 -20.38 -4.05 -17.75
C TYR A 725 -19.97 -2.84 -18.59
N LEU A 726 -20.38 -1.64 -18.16
CA LEU A 726 -20.33 -0.42 -18.96
C LEU A 726 -18.98 0.30 -18.85
N VAL A 727 -18.43 0.35 -17.64
CA VAL A 727 -17.13 0.97 -17.33
C VAL A 727 -16.30 -0.04 -16.57
N ASN A 728 -15.14 -0.38 -17.09
CA ASN A 728 -14.29 -1.46 -16.57
C ASN A 728 -12.87 -0.97 -16.31
N ASN A 729 -12.22 -1.44 -15.25
CA ASN A 729 -10.77 -1.40 -15.16
C ASN A 729 -10.15 -2.50 -16.06
N PRO A 730 -8.83 -2.50 -16.27
CA PRO A 730 -8.24 -3.33 -17.30
C PRO A 730 -8.18 -4.81 -16.90
N GLY A 731 -8.29 -5.17 -15.63
CA GLY A 731 -8.12 -6.55 -15.17
C GLY A 731 -6.68 -7.02 -15.20
N TYR A 732 -6.48 -8.34 -15.29
CA TYR A 732 -5.17 -8.96 -15.09
C TYR A 732 -4.85 -10.01 -16.17
N PRO A 733 -3.84 -9.74 -17.03
CA PRO A 733 -3.44 -10.69 -18.06
C PRO A 733 -2.60 -11.85 -17.52
N GLY A 734 -2.16 -11.82 -16.26
CA GLY A 734 -1.12 -12.70 -15.74
C GLY A 734 0.25 -12.01 -15.72
N TYR A 735 1.03 -12.28 -14.67
CA TYR A 735 2.36 -11.72 -14.48
C TYR A 735 3.28 -12.10 -15.64
N GLY A 736 4.05 -11.12 -16.15
CA GLY A 736 4.95 -11.31 -17.28
C GLY A 736 4.26 -11.51 -18.64
N ASN A 737 2.92 -11.53 -18.68
CA ASN A 737 2.19 -11.56 -19.93
C ASN A 737 2.08 -10.16 -20.53
N ARG A 738 1.82 -10.13 -21.85
CA ARG A 738 1.53 -8.89 -22.57
C ARG A 738 0.44 -8.10 -21.86
N TYR A 739 0.61 -6.78 -21.84
CA TYR A 739 -0.28 -5.78 -21.23
C TYR A 739 -0.21 -5.65 -19.71
N HIS A 740 0.50 -6.53 -18.99
CA HIS A 740 0.58 -6.47 -17.53
C HIS A 740 1.03 -5.08 -17.02
N ASP A 741 2.14 -4.56 -17.53
CA ASP A 741 2.63 -3.25 -17.09
C ASP A 741 1.65 -2.12 -17.41
N TRP A 742 0.96 -2.22 -18.54
CA TRP A 742 -0.08 -1.27 -18.90
C TRP A 742 -1.25 -1.32 -17.93
N THR A 743 -1.68 -2.51 -17.49
CA THR A 743 -2.80 -2.66 -16.54
C THR A 743 -2.54 -1.97 -15.21
N ILE A 744 -1.28 -1.93 -14.78
CA ILE A 744 -0.87 -1.30 -13.51
C ILE A 744 -0.91 0.23 -13.60
N GLU A 745 -0.77 0.83 -14.80
CA GLU A 745 -0.68 2.28 -14.94
C GLU A 745 -2.01 3.01 -14.66
N THR A 746 -1.93 4.20 -14.04
CA THR A 746 -3.09 5.09 -13.84
C THR A 746 -3.86 5.37 -15.13
N LYS A 747 -3.14 5.47 -16.25
CA LYS A 747 -3.77 5.73 -17.54
C LYS A 747 -4.73 4.63 -17.94
N ALA A 748 -4.54 3.39 -17.48
CA ALA A 748 -5.42 2.26 -17.77
C ALA A 748 -6.65 2.19 -16.86
N SER A 749 -6.73 3.05 -15.84
CA SER A 749 -7.80 3.09 -14.84
C SER A 749 -8.81 4.21 -15.11
N ASN A 750 -10.03 4.08 -14.58
CA ASN A 750 -11.10 5.08 -14.69
C ASN A 750 -10.93 6.23 -13.66
N THR A 751 -9.80 6.95 -13.75
CA THR A 751 -9.38 7.99 -12.80
C THR A 751 -8.88 9.25 -13.54
N LEU A 752 -8.08 10.11 -12.90
CA LEU A 752 -7.52 11.31 -13.51
C LEU A 752 -6.03 11.15 -13.88
N LEU A 753 -5.59 11.81 -14.95
CA LEU A 753 -4.18 12.17 -15.14
C LEU A 753 -4.01 13.67 -14.90
N ILE A 754 -2.97 14.04 -14.14
CA ILE A 754 -2.70 15.43 -13.77
C ILE A 754 -1.44 15.89 -14.49
N GLY A 755 -1.60 16.81 -15.43
CA GLY A 755 -0.52 17.25 -16.32
C GLY A 755 0.02 16.11 -17.20
N GLY A 756 -0.81 15.12 -17.53
CA GLY A 756 -0.42 13.90 -18.23
C GLY A 756 0.35 12.90 -17.37
N SER A 757 0.49 13.12 -16.07
CA SER A 757 1.10 12.17 -15.13
C SER A 757 0.05 11.36 -14.40
N GLY A 758 0.33 10.06 -14.23
CA GLY A 758 -0.41 9.18 -13.33
C GLY A 758 0.03 9.33 -11.87
N GLN A 759 -0.58 8.51 -11.02
CA GLN A 759 -0.22 8.33 -9.62
C GLN A 759 1.22 7.79 -9.52
N ARG A 760 1.89 8.15 -8.44
CA ARG A 760 3.28 7.80 -8.14
C ARG A 760 3.42 6.96 -6.88
N GLN A 761 2.35 6.85 -6.11
CA GLN A 761 2.26 6.08 -4.88
C GLN A 761 1.14 5.06 -5.01
N ASP A 762 1.27 3.96 -4.28
CA ASP A 762 0.45 2.76 -4.35
C ASP A 762 -0.67 2.69 -3.29
N TYR A 763 -0.90 3.80 -2.58
CA TYR A 763 -2.00 3.96 -1.63
C TYR A 763 -2.35 5.45 -1.49
N GLY A 764 -3.64 5.73 -1.30
CA GLY A 764 -4.21 7.05 -1.04
C GLY A 764 -4.51 7.32 0.43
N GLU A 765 -5.29 8.38 0.69
CA GLU A 765 -5.69 8.74 2.06
C GLU A 765 -6.96 8.03 2.53
N GLY A 766 -7.63 7.26 1.66
CA GLY A 766 -8.79 6.46 2.06
C GLY A 766 -10.13 7.01 1.60
N LEU A 767 -11.18 6.31 2.02
CA LEU A 767 -12.53 6.85 2.04
C LEU A 767 -12.66 7.82 3.22
N ILE A 768 -13.05 9.06 2.94
CA ILE A 768 -13.08 10.15 3.93
C ILE A 768 -14.51 10.55 4.35
N ALA A 769 -15.51 10.19 3.55
CA ALA A 769 -16.92 10.41 3.89
C ALA A 769 -17.82 9.38 3.21
N SER A 770 -18.93 9.03 3.87
CA SER A 770 -19.95 8.16 3.30
C SER A 770 -21.33 8.50 3.84
N VAL A 771 -22.35 8.25 3.03
CA VAL A 771 -23.74 8.17 3.47
C VAL A 771 -24.41 7.08 2.66
N SER A 772 -25.21 6.22 3.28
CA SER A 772 -25.99 5.20 2.57
C SER A 772 -27.46 5.28 2.95
N SER A 773 -28.34 5.10 1.97
CA SER A 773 -29.79 5.01 2.13
C SER A 773 -30.41 4.18 1.00
N PRO A 774 -31.72 3.85 1.08
CA PRO A 774 -32.42 3.13 0.02
C PRO A 774 -32.55 3.92 -1.30
N TYR A 775 -32.47 5.26 -1.26
CA TYR A 775 -32.69 6.13 -2.42
C TYR A 775 -31.43 6.84 -2.91
N PHE A 776 -30.43 6.95 -2.04
CA PHE A 776 -29.24 7.75 -2.26
C PHE A 776 -28.06 7.17 -1.50
N SER A 777 -26.91 7.04 -2.17
CA SER A 777 -25.63 6.79 -1.50
C SER A 777 -24.61 7.84 -1.91
N MET A 778 -23.70 8.16 -1.01
CA MET A 778 -22.56 9.03 -1.27
C MET A 778 -21.30 8.39 -0.70
N VAL A 779 -20.20 8.47 -1.45
CA VAL A 779 -18.87 8.12 -0.96
C VAL A 779 -17.86 9.14 -1.47
N VAL A 780 -16.87 9.49 -0.64
CA VAL A 780 -15.73 10.34 -1.01
C VAL A 780 -14.44 9.58 -0.76
N GLY A 781 -13.61 9.46 -1.80
CA GLY A 781 -12.23 8.96 -1.71
C GLY A 781 -11.21 10.08 -1.94
N SER A 782 -10.06 9.99 -1.29
CA SER A 782 -8.97 10.97 -1.40
C SER A 782 -7.72 10.34 -2.00
N ALA A 783 -7.23 11.00 -3.05
CA ALA A 783 -5.99 10.71 -3.76
C ALA A 783 -5.11 11.97 -3.84
N ASN A 784 -5.13 12.81 -2.80
CA ASN A 784 -4.58 14.17 -2.80
C ASN A 784 -3.05 14.22 -2.88
N SER A 785 -2.36 13.26 -2.30
CA SER A 785 -0.89 13.23 -2.23
C SER A 785 -0.25 12.24 -3.22
N ILE A 786 -1.01 11.29 -3.77
CA ILE A 786 -0.43 10.12 -4.46
C ILE A 786 0.21 10.44 -5.80
N TYR A 787 -0.14 11.58 -6.41
CA TYR A 787 0.46 12.05 -7.66
C TYR A 787 1.76 12.83 -7.44
N ASN A 788 2.07 13.21 -6.19
CA ASN A 788 3.31 13.89 -5.87
C ASN A 788 4.49 12.93 -6.05
N ASP A 789 5.56 13.44 -6.65
CA ASP A 789 6.81 12.69 -6.68
C ASP A 789 7.27 12.44 -5.23
N PHE A 790 7.75 11.24 -4.94
CA PHE A 790 8.25 10.92 -3.62
C PHE A 790 9.47 11.78 -3.19
N GLY A 791 10.17 12.43 -4.11
CA GLY A 791 11.25 13.38 -3.82
C GLY A 791 10.76 14.78 -3.44
N THR A 792 9.46 15.02 -3.44
CA THR A 792 8.87 16.29 -2.98
C THR A 792 9.18 16.54 -1.50
N PHE A 793 9.03 17.79 -1.08
CA PHE A 793 9.23 18.16 0.32
C PHE A 793 8.28 17.42 1.26
N GLU A 794 7.06 17.13 0.82
CA GLU A 794 6.05 16.41 1.61
C GLU A 794 6.50 14.98 1.93
N ASN A 795 7.10 14.30 0.95
CA ASN A 795 7.46 12.89 1.05
C ASN A 795 8.91 12.64 1.50
N ALA A 796 9.82 13.61 1.35
CA ALA A 796 11.22 13.51 1.78
C ALA A 796 11.72 14.79 2.48
N PRO A 797 11.03 15.29 3.52
CA PRO A 797 11.35 16.57 4.16
C PRO A 797 12.76 16.59 4.77
N GLU A 798 13.29 15.44 5.18
CA GLU A 798 14.62 15.30 5.78
C GLU A 798 15.73 15.75 4.84
N PHE A 799 15.61 15.45 3.54
CA PHE A 799 16.58 15.88 2.53
C PHE A 799 16.65 17.42 2.45
N TYR A 800 15.49 18.08 2.49
CA TYR A 800 15.41 19.54 2.47
C TYR A 800 15.86 20.16 3.79
N TYR A 801 15.56 19.53 4.93
CA TYR A 801 16.08 19.95 6.23
C TYR A 801 17.61 19.87 6.29
N LEU A 802 18.23 18.88 5.65
CA LEU A 802 19.69 18.81 5.52
C LEU A 802 20.24 19.99 4.70
N LEU A 803 19.62 20.31 3.56
CA LEU A 803 20.04 21.46 2.73
C LEU A 803 19.92 22.78 3.51
N VAL A 804 18.81 23.00 4.22
CA VAL A 804 18.59 24.17 5.08
C VAL A 804 19.60 24.21 6.23
N SER A 805 19.86 23.08 6.88
CA SER A 805 20.87 22.97 7.94
C SER A 805 22.26 23.33 7.41
N ASN A 806 22.59 22.92 6.19
CA ASN A 806 23.86 23.28 5.55
C ASN A 806 23.97 24.80 5.31
N PHE A 807 22.88 25.47 4.91
CA PHE A 807 22.86 26.94 4.83
C PHE A 807 23.13 27.61 6.18
N ILE A 808 22.52 27.12 7.25
CA ILE A 808 22.72 27.65 8.60
C ILE A 808 24.17 27.46 9.05
N LEU A 809 24.76 26.28 8.83
CA LEU A 809 26.14 25.98 9.19
C LEU A 809 27.16 26.84 8.41
N ILE A 810 26.92 27.06 7.11
CA ILE A 810 27.72 27.96 6.28
C ILE A 810 27.61 29.41 6.79
N GLY A 811 26.39 29.87 7.11
CA GLY A 811 26.14 31.20 7.68
C GLY A 811 26.83 31.41 9.04
N LEU A 812 26.69 30.45 9.96
CA LEU A 812 27.37 30.46 11.25
C LEU A 812 28.89 30.45 11.10
N SER A 813 29.44 29.69 10.15
CA SER A 813 30.88 29.68 9.84
C SER A 813 31.36 31.06 9.39
N GLY A 814 30.56 31.76 8.56
CA GLY A 814 30.81 33.13 8.15
C GLY A 814 30.82 34.13 9.31
N ILE A 815 29.81 34.06 10.19
CA ILE A 815 29.68 34.94 11.37
C ILE A 815 30.84 34.72 12.34
N LEU A 816 31.15 33.46 12.65
CA LEU A 816 32.25 33.12 13.56
C LEU A 816 33.60 33.57 12.99
N PHE A 817 33.84 33.38 11.68
CA PHE A 817 35.02 33.89 11.00
C PHE A 817 35.12 35.42 11.07
N TYR A 818 34.02 36.14 10.87
CA TYR A 818 33.97 37.59 11.03
C TYR A 818 34.31 38.01 12.47
N GLN A 819 33.73 37.36 13.47
CA GLN A 819 34.00 37.66 14.88
C GLN A 819 35.46 37.39 15.28
N VAL A 820 36.06 36.29 14.81
CA VAL A 820 37.48 35.97 15.06
C VAL A 820 38.38 37.04 14.43
N THR A 821 38.04 37.50 13.23
CA THR A 821 38.82 38.52 12.53
C THR A 821 38.57 39.94 13.09
N HIS A 822 37.47 40.21 13.81
CA HIS A 822 37.07 41.56 14.25
C HIS A 822 37.01 41.81 15.77
N SER A 823 37.11 40.81 16.66
CA SER A 823 37.13 41.06 18.12
C SER A 823 38.38 41.82 18.60
N LYS A 824 38.24 42.78 19.55
CA LYS A 824 39.35 43.50 20.20
C LYS A 824 39.75 42.77 21.51
N SER A 825 41.02 42.40 21.70
CA SER A 825 41.54 41.88 22.98
C SER A 825 42.21 42.96 23.81
N VAL A 826 41.92 42.95 25.11
CA VAL A 826 42.65 43.65 26.18
C VAL A 826 43.91 42.86 26.51
N LEU A 827 45.08 43.49 26.43
CA LEU A 827 46.39 42.88 26.68
C LEU A 827 46.58 42.63 28.19
N ALA A 828 46.92 41.39 28.56
CA ALA A 828 47.53 41.05 29.84
C ALA A 828 48.98 40.59 29.60
N SER A 829 49.90 41.02 30.47
CA SER A 829 51.34 40.81 30.38
C SER A 829 51.75 39.32 30.39
N PRO A 830 52.85 38.95 29.70
CA PRO A 830 53.26 37.57 29.54
C PRO A 830 53.85 36.97 30.84
N PRO A 831 53.60 35.68 31.14
CA PRO A 831 54.30 34.99 32.22
C PRO A 831 55.70 34.55 31.75
N THR A 832 56.72 34.90 32.53
CA THR A 832 58.09 34.39 32.39
C THR A 832 58.32 33.22 33.35
N GLY A 833 58.98 32.17 32.84
CA GLY A 833 59.65 31.17 33.67
C GLY A 833 58.96 29.82 33.79
N VAL A 834 59.18 28.93 32.81
CA VAL A 834 59.37 27.49 33.08
C VAL A 834 60.43 27.00 32.08
N ALA A 835 61.56 26.53 32.61
CA ALA A 835 62.54 25.74 31.88
C ALA A 835 62.44 24.31 32.43
N SER A 836 62.06 23.35 31.57
CA SER A 836 62.14 21.93 31.87
C SER A 836 63.08 21.27 30.84
N ASN A 837 64.18 20.71 31.33
CA ASN A 837 65.08 19.84 30.57
C ASN A 837 64.48 18.43 30.57
N VAL A 838 63.55 18.15 29.66
CA VAL A 838 63.07 16.78 29.41
C VAL A 838 63.62 16.35 28.05
N GLY A 839 64.45 15.30 28.04
CA GLY A 839 64.96 14.73 26.78
C GLY A 839 63.84 14.21 25.87
N PRO A 840 64.09 14.05 24.56
CA PRO A 840 63.07 13.60 23.62
C PRO A 840 62.52 12.23 24.03
N LEU A 841 61.19 12.13 24.09
CA LEU A 841 60.51 10.86 24.29
C LEU A 841 60.77 9.94 23.08
N SER A 842 60.92 8.64 23.34
CA SER A 842 60.91 7.66 22.24
C SER A 842 59.57 7.75 21.48
N LYS A 843 59.56 7.46 20.17
CA LYS A 843 58.33 7.47 19.35
C LYS A 843 57.21 6.60 19.94
N LEU A 844 57.56 5.47 20.54
CA LEU A 844 56.61 4.57 21.20
C LEU A 844 56.07 5.17 22.51
N SER A 845 56.93 5.78 23.33
CA SER A 845 56.51 6.48 24.54
C SER A 845 55.59 7.65 24.20
N LEU A 846 55.90 8.41 23.15
CA LEU A 846 55.08 9.51 22.66
C LEU A 846 53.70 9.02 22.16
N LEU A 847 53.64 7.88 21.48
CA LEU A 847 52.38 7.28 21.04
C LEU A 847 51.53 6.78 22.21
N LYS A 848 52.13 6.07 23.18
CA LYS A 848 51.45 5.64 24.41
C LYS A 848 50.91 6.84 25.19
N LEU A 849 51.73 7.87 25.33
CA LEU A 849 51.33 9.11 26.00
C LEU A 849 50.17 9.78 25.23
N ALA A 850 50.17 9.77 23.90
CA ALA A 850 49.11 10.39 23.09
C ALA A 850 47.77 9.68 23.20
N ILE A 851 47.79 8.34 23.36
CA ILE A 851 46.59 7.52 23.48
C ILE A 851 46.02 7.61 24.90
N PHE A 852 46.85 7.48 25.94
CA PHE A 852 46.37 7.33 27.32
C PHE A 852 46.39 8.64 28.13
N HIS A 853 47.24 9.59 27.76
CA HIS A 853 47.42 10.86 28.49
C HIS A 853 47.58 12.05 27.52
N PRO A 854 46.56 12.35 26.70
CA PRO A 854 46.68 13.34 25.63
C PRO A 854 47.02 14.76 26.14
N PHE A 855 46.66 15.10 27.38
CA PHE A 855 47.08 16.34 28.05
C PHE A 855 48.59 16.38 28.32
N GLN A 856 49.20 15.25 28.71
CA GLN A 856 50.64 15.17 28.94
C GLN A 856 51.42 15.23 27.63
N VAL A 857 50.88 14.72 26.53
CA VAL A 857 51.46 14.94 25.18
C VAL A 857 51.38 16.40 24.77
N GLN A 858 50.27 17.04 25.09
CA GLN A 858 50.07 18.45 24.85
C GLN A 858 51.13 19.28 25.58
N ASP A 859 51.32 19.01 26.88
CA ASP A 859 52.34 19.64 27.71
C ASP A 859 53.76 19.30 27.24
N TYR A 860 54.03 18.06 26.81
CA TYR A 860 55.31 17.67 26.21
C TYR A 860 55.65 18.50 24.96
N PHE A 861 54.70 18.72 24.05
CA PHE A 861 54.91 19.60 22.89
C PHE A 861 55.03 21.08 23.26
N TYR A 862 54.55 21.48 24.43
CA TYR A 862 54.68 22.86 24.95
C TYR A 862 56.03 23.13 25.58
N GLU A 863 56.49 22.21 26.41
CA GLU A 863 57.76 22.33 27.12
C GLU A 863 58.94 22.17 26.14
N ASN A 864 58.83 21.23 25.21
CA ASN A 864 59.90 20.91 24.27
C ASN A 864 59.69 21.57 22.89
N ARG A 865 59.90 22.89 22.83
CA ARG A 865 59.67 23.77 21.66
C ARG A 865 60.46 23.39 20.38
N ALA A 866 61.37 22.42 20.43
CA ALA A 866 62.32 22.09 19.35
C ALA A 866 61.92 20.92 18.41
N TYR A 867 60.83 20.19 18.67
CA TYR A 867 60.58 18.90 17.99
C TYR A 867 59.42 18.92 16.97
N ASP A 868 59.59 19.65 15.87
CA ASP A 868 58.68 19.61 14.70
C ASP A 868 58.60 18.20 14.08
N SER A 869 59.64 17.37 14.25
CA SER A 869 59.68 15.96 13.81
C SER A 869 58.68 15.07 14.55
N ASP A 870 58.58 15.22 15.87
CA ASP A 870 57.74 14.38 16.74
C ASP A 870 56.26 14.69 16.53
N ALA A 871 55.93 15.98 16.38
CA ALA A 871 54.60 16.40 16.02
C ALA A 871 54.22 15.94 14.59
N LYS A 872 55.13 15.97 13.61
CA LYS A 872 54.89 15.43 12.26
C LYS A 872 54.61 13.92 12.30
N PHE A 873 55.41 13.20 13.08
CA PHE A 873 55.25 11.76 13.28
C PHE A 873 53.87 11.45 13.85
N LEU A 874 53.50 12.08 14.97
CA LEU A 874 52.22 11.80 15.63
C LEU A 874 51.01 12.14 14.75
N ASN A 875 51.04 13.25 14.00
CA ASN A 875 49.95 13.60 13.07
C ASN A 875 49.82 12.60 11.92
N LYS A 876 50.95 12.11 11.40
CA LYS A 876 50.92 11.08 10.35
C LYS A 876 50.33 9.79 10.90
N VAL A 877 50.71 9.39 12.11
CA VAL A 877 50.18 8.19 12.78
C VAL A 877 48.68 8.33 13.05
N ILE A 878 48.22 9.45 13.61
CA ILE A 878 46.81 9.70 13.90
C ILE A 878 45.98 9.74 12.62
N ALA A 879 46.45 10.42 11.57
CA ALA A 879 45.73 10.47 10.30
C ALA A 879 45.63 9.09 9.63
N LEU A 880 46.70 8.29 9.67
CA LEU A 880 46.71 6.92 9.15
C LEU A 880 45.82 5.99 9.98
N PHE A 881 45.87 6.10 11.31
CA PHE A 881 45.05 5.30 12.20
C PHE A 881 43.56 5.62 12.02
N LEU A 882 43.17 6.89 12.02
CA LEU A 882 41.78 7.30 11.85
C LEU A 882 41.24 6.89 10.48
N SER A 883 42.05 7.02 9.43
CA SER A 883 41.66 6.56 8.10
C SER A 883 41.53 5.03 8.07
N GLY A 884 42.47 4.30 8.68
CA GLY A 884 42.40 2.84 8.78
C GLY A 884 41.21 2.35 9.61
N LEU A 885 40.85 3.05 10.68
CA LEU A 885 39.69 2.74 11.50
C LEU A 885 38.37 2.95 10.75
N LEU A 886 38.23 4.08 10.05
CA LEU A 886 37.05 4.33 9.21
C LEU A 886 36.94 3.31 8.07
N THR A 887 38.07 2.93 7.47
CA THR A 887 38.13 1.85 6.49
C THR A 887 37.75 0.50 7.11
N LEU A 888 38.19 0.18 8.33
CA LEU A 888 37.81 -1.06 9.01
C LEU A 888 36.30 -1.12 9.29
N ILE A 889 35.70 -0.01 9.72
CA ILE A 889 34.25 0.09 9.94
C ILE A 889 33.50 -0.08 8.61
N PHE A 890 33.95 0.55 7.53
CA PHE A 890 33.42 0.32 6.19
C PHE A 890 33.52 -1.15 5.77
N ILE A 891 34.63 -1.84 6.06
CA ILE A 891 34.81 -3.25 5.72
C ILE A 891 33.85 -4.15 6.53
N ILE A 892 33.75 -3.94 7.85
CA ILE A 892 32.81 -4.68 8.71
C ILE A 892 31.38 -4.54 8.20
N PHE A 893 31.02 -3.33 7.79
CA PHE A 893 29.72 -3.02 7.20
C PHE A 893 29.45 -3.78 5.89
N ILE A 894 30.41 -3.85 4.97
CA ILE A 894 30.22 -4.62 3.73
C ILE A 894 30.11 -6.12 4.02
N PHE A 895 30.83 -6.66 5.01
CA PHE A 895 30.69 -8.08 5.39
C PHE A 895 29.33 -8.41 5.98
N ASP A 896 28.75 -7.53 6.80
CA ASP A 896 27.39 -7.71 7.31
C ASP A 896 26.37 -7.65 6.16
N MET A 897 26.58 -6.72 5.21
CA MET A 897 25.75 -6.61 4.01
C MET A 897 25.80 -7.86 3.11
N LYS A 898 26.97 -8.47 2.98
CA LYS A 898 27.13 -9.71 2.21
C LYS A 898 26.17 -10.80 2.67
N SER A 899 25.97 -10.95 3.98
CA SER A 899 25.07 -11.99 4.52
C SER A 899 23.61 -11.84 4.08
N ILE A 900 23.17 -10.62 3.81
CA ILE A 900 21.81 -10.30 3.35
C ILE A 900 21.69 -10.55 1.85
N ILE A 901 22.72 -10.15 1.10
CA ILE A 901 22.79 -10.42 -0.34
C ILE A 901 22.84 -11.94 -0.58
N ASP A 902 23.61 -12.68 0.24
CA ASP A 902 23.65 -14.15 0.23
C ASP A 902 22.30 -14.80 0.61
N TYR A 903 21.52 -14.18 1.49
CA TYR A 903 20.18 -14.66 1.86
C TYR A 903 19.18 -14.42 0.72
N GLN A 904 19.26 -13.25 0.07
CA GLN A 904 18.37 -12.87 -1.02
C GLN A 904 18.75 -13.58 -2.34
N SER A 905 20.03 -13.91 -2.54
CA SER A 905 20.47 -14.67 -3.71
C SER A 905 19.88 -16.07 -3.77
N GLN A 906 19.57 -16.68 -2.62
CA GLN A 906 18.91 -18.00 -2.55
C GLN A 906 17.52 -18.00 -3.19
N TYR A 907 16.84 -16.85 -3.28
CA TYR A 907 15.55 -16.72 -3.98
C TYR A 907 15.68 -16.62 -5.50
N TYR A 908 16.84 -16.20 -6.01
CA TYR A 908 17.03 -15.83 -7.42
C TYR A 908 18.14 -16.63 -8.12
N GLU A 909 18.76 -17.60 -7.42
CA GLU A 909 19.99 -18.32 -7.82
C GLU A 909 19.89 -18.91 -9.23
N ALA A 910 18.69 -19.31 -9.66
CA ALA A 910 18.45 -19.92 -10.97
C ALA A 910 18.46 -18.91 -12.15
N ASN A 911 17.93 -17.69 -11.98
CA ASN A 911 17.78 -16.73 -13.08
C ASN A 911 19.03 -15.88 -13.32
N TYR A 912 19.86 -15.75 -12.30
CA TYR A 912 21.01 -14.86 -12.29
C TYR A 912 22.28 -15.58 -11.89
N SER A 913 22.38 -16.89 -12.17
CA SER A 913 23.55 -17.72 -11.84
C SER A 913 24.86 -17.08 -12.31
N TRP A 914 24.90 -16.52 -13.53
CA TRP A 914 26.06 -15.79 -14.05
C TRP A 914 26.36 -14.50 -13.27
N PHE A 915 25.34 -13.77 -12.83
CA PHE A 915 25.50 -12.59 -11.99
C PHE A 915 26.03 -12.99 -10.61
N PHE A 916 25.55 -14.11 -10.04
CA PHE A 916 26.05 -14.66 -8.78
C PHE A 916 27.48 -15.24 -8.90
N GLU A 917 27.89 -15.71 -10.07
CA GLU A 917 29.28 -16.08 -10.35
C GLU A 917 30.22 -14.86 -10.35
N ILE A 918 29.74 -13.70 -10.85
CA ILE A 918 30.52 -12.45 -10.85
C ILE A 918 30.28 -11.58 -9.62
N LEU A 919 29.25 -11.83 -8.83
CA LEU A 919 28.89 -11.05 -7.65
C LEU A 919 30.05 -11.01 -6.65
N PRO A 920 30.77 -12.11 -6.34
CA PRO A 920 31.97 -12.05 -5.52
C PRO A 920 33.06 -11.12 -6.07
N LEU A 921 33.17 -10.99 -7.40
CA LEU A 921 34.12 -10.08 -8.05
C LEU A 921 33.67 -8.62 -7.98
N ILE A 922 32.36 -8.36 -8.15
CA ILE A 922 31.76 -7.04 -7.97
C ILE A 922 31.87 -6.60 -6.51
N GLU A 923 31.54 -7.48 -5.57
CA GLU A 923 31.71 -7.29 -4.13
C GLU A 923 33.17 -6.98 -3.78
N ALA A 924 34.11 -7.80 -4.25
CA ALA A 924 35.54 -7.57 -4.03
C ALA A 924 35.99 -6.22 -4.59
N SER A 925 35.44 -5.80 -5.74
CA SER A 925 35.74 -4.51 -6.37
C SER A 925 35.16 -3.33 -5.58
N ILE A 926 33.90 -3.43 -5.12
CA ILE A 926 33.25 -2.42 -4.28
C ILE A 926 33.95 -2.32 -2.92
N ILE A 927 34.29 -3.43 -2.29
CA ILE A 927 35.05 -3.48 -1.03
C ILE A 927 36.39 -2.80 -1.23
N THR A 928 37.12 -3.13 -2.29
CA THR A 928 38.47 -2.60 -2.53
C THR A 928 38.42 -1.10 -2.87
N ALA A 929 37.55 -0.70 -3.79
CA ALA A 929 37.40 0.70 -4.21
C ALA A 929 36.84 1.57 -3.08
N GLY A 930 35.82 1.10 -2.38
CA GLY A 930 35.22 1.78 -1.23
C GLY A 930 36.18 1.90 -0.06
N ALA A 931 36.97 0.86 0.25
CA ALA A 931 38.01 0.92 1.27
C ALA A 931 39.09 1.94 0.91
N PHE A 932 39.51 1.98 -0.37
CA PHE A 932 40.47 2.95 -0.87
C PHE A 932 39.92 4.38 -0.81
N LEU A 933 38.72 4.62 -1.34
CA LEU A 933 38.07 5.94 -1.33
C LEU A 933 37.84 6.44 0.10
N THR A 934 37.37 5.58 1.00
CA THR A 934 37.18 5.91 2.41
C THR A 934 38.51 6.29 3.05
N PHE A 935 39.55 5.47 2.86
CA PHE A 935 40.87 5.72 3.44
C PHE A 935 41.50 7.02 2.94
N PHE A 936 41.56 7.21 1.62
CA PHE A 936 42.19 8.38 1.02
C PHE A 936 41.34 9.65 1.21
N GLY A 937 40.02 9.53 1.11
CA GLY A 937 39.06 10.59 1.37
C GLY A 937 39.18 11.11 2.80
N SER A 938 39.07 10.23 3.80
CA SER A 938 39.24 10.61 5.21
C SER A 938 40.61 11.22 5.46
N TYR A 939 41.67 10.65 4.87
CA TYR A 939 43.02 11.18 5.00
C TYR A 939 43.18 12.60 4.43
N ILE A 940 42.58 12.89 3.27
CA ILE A 940 42.57 14.22 2.65
C ILE A 940 41.79 15.21 3.52
N VAL A 941 40.61 14.82 4.00
CA VAL A 941 39.72 15.61 4.88
C VAL A 941 40.44 15.98 6.19
N ILE A 942 41.08 15.02 6.85
CA ILE A 942 41.90 15.21 8.06
C ILE A 942 43.06 16.18 7.79
N LYS A 943 43.72 16.08 6.63
CA LYS A 943 44.79 17.02 6.24
C LYS A 943 44.26 18.42 5.94
N LEU A 944 43.10 18.53 5.30
CA LEU A 944 42.47 19.81 4.98
C LEU A 944 42.07 20.54 6.27
N TYR A 945 41.46 19.84 7.23
CA TYR A 945 41.16 20.36 8.56
C TYR A 945 42.41 20.96 9.22
N GLY A 946 43.52 20.21 9.22
CA GLY A 946 44.79 20.71 9.76
C GLY A 946 45.29 21.98 9.04
N ARG A 947 45.13 22.08 7.72
CA ARG A 947 45.52 23.28 6.95
C ARG A 947 44.62 24.48 7.25
N VAL A 948 43.31 24.28 7.36
CA VAL A 948 42.33 25.33 7.69
C VAL A 948 42.59 25.86 9.10
N ASN A 949 42.78 24.99 10.09
CA ASN A 949 43.12 25.40 11.46
C ASN A 949 44.39 26.23 11.50
N ARG A 950 45.43 25.82 10.79
CA ARG A 950 46.68 26.59 10.71
C ARG A 950 46.45 27.99 10.14
N PHE A 951 45.62 28.10 9.12
CA PHE A 951 45.27 29.37 8.52
C PHE A 951 44.49 30.28 9.48
N LEU A 952 43.49 29.74 10.18
CA LEU A 952 42.70 30.49 11.15
C LEU A 952 43.54 30.98 12.34
N ILE A 953 44.42 30.13 12.88
CA ILE A 953 45.38 30.51 13.92
C ILE A 953 46.30 31.63 13.42
N PHE A 954 46.87 31.49 12.21
CA PHE A 954 47.73 32.51 11.62
C PHE A 954 47.03 33.86 11.47
N GLN A 955 45.76 33.87 11.08
CA GLN A 955 44.98 35.10 10.93
C GLN A 955 44.63 35.74 12.27
N ALA A 956 44.26 34.95 13.28
CA ALA A 956 44.03 35.43 14.63
C ALA A 956 45.30 36.08 15.22
N LEU A 957 46.47 35.47 15.01
CA LEU A 957 47.76 35.96 15.52
C LEU A 957 48.28 37.21 14.79
N ARG A 958 48.13 37.27 13.46
CA ARG A 958 48.58 38.42 12.64
C ARG A 958 47.92 39.71 13.08
N LYS A 959 46.67 39.65 13.53
CA LYS A 959 45.92 40.81 14.02
C LYS A 959 46.51 41.37 15.32
N GLU A 960 46.99 40.50 16.21
CA GLU A 960 47.59 40.88 17.49
C GLU A 960 49.08 41.30 17.36
N ARG A 961 49.63 41.37 16.13
CA ARG A 961 51.04 41.75 15.81
C ARG A 961 52.10 40.90 16.53
N LEU A 962 51.84 39.61 16.71
CA LEU A 962 52.76 38.70 17.37
C LEU A 962 53.62 37.93 16.35
N ASP A 963 54.93 37.98 16.52
CA ASP A 963 55.88 37.13 15.79
C ASP A 963 55.99 35.75 16.47
N LEU A 964 54.98 34.91 16.27
CA LEU A 964 55.15 33.47 16.52
C LEU A 964 55.90 32.84 15.35
N THR A 965 56.86 31.98 15.67
CA THR A 965 57.58 31.21 14.66
C THR A 965 56.61 30.29 13.92
N LYS A 966 56.89 30.04 12.63
CA LYS A 966 56.14 29.08 11.80
C LYS A 966 56.02 27.70 12.48
N ALA A 967 57.00 27.32 13.29
CA ALA A 967 57.00 26.10 14.09
C ALA A 967 55.89 26.11 15.17
N GLN A 968 55.74 27.20 15.93
CA GLN A 968 54.71 27.33 16.97
C GLN A 968 53.28 27.26 16.40
N ILE A 969 53.05 27.92 15.25
CA ILE A 969 51.74 27.89 14.58
C ILE A 969 51.42 26.49 14.05
N ASN A 970 52.43 25.79 13.54
CA ASN A 970 52.28 24.41 13.09
C ASN A 970 51.97 23.46 14.26
N SER A 971 52.65 23.61 15.40
CA SER A 971 52.42 22.79 16.59
C SER A 971 51.02 23.01 17.17
N ALA A 972 50.55 24.26 17.27
CA ALA A 972 49.20 24.58 17.72
C ALA A 972 48.12 23.91 16.84
N SER A 973 48.22 24.08 15.52
CA SER A 973 47.31 23.46 14.54
C SER A 973 47.31 21.93 14.63
N ARG A 974 48.47 21.31 14.88
CA ARG A 974 48.64 19.86 14.95
C ARG A 974 48.06 19.25 16.23
N ILE A 975 48.14 19.97 17.34
CA ILE A 975 47.54 19.56 18.61
C ILE A 975 46.01 19.49 18.49
N SER A 976 45.38 20.36 17.67
CA SER A 976 43.93 20.29 17.40
C SER A 976 43.46 18.94 16.85
N LEU A 977 44.32 18.25 16.11
CA LEU A 977 44.00 16.99 15.45
C LEU A 977 44.00 15.83 16.45
N ILE A 978 44.89 15.88 17.45
CA ILE A 978 44.98 14.89 18.53
C ILE A 978 43.67 14.85 19.32
N TRP A 979 43.06 16.00 19.53
CA TRP A 979 41.84 16.14 20.33
C TRP A 979 40.53 15.91 19.56
N LEU A 980 40.60 15.82 18.23
CA LEU A 980 39.48 15.32 17.41
C LEU A 980 39.39 13.79 17.44
N PHE A 981 40.45 13.10 17.84
CA PHE A 981 40.52 11.64 17.79
C PHE A 981 39.40 10.93 18.58
N PRO A 982 39.10 11.30 19.84
CA PRO A 982 38.01 10.66 20.59
C PRO A 982 36.63 11.00 19.99
N LEU A 983 36.46 12.19 19.41
CA LEU A 983 35.23 12.60 18.75
C LEU A 983 34.97 11.79 17.48
N ILE A 984 36.01 11.61 16.65
CA ILE A 984 35.91 10.79 15.42
C ILE A 984 35.67 9.33 15.78
N LEU A 985 36.36 8.81 16.81
CA LEU A 985 36.15 7.45 17.31
C LEU A 985 34.72 7.24 17.81
N LEU A 986 34.21 8.15 18.66
CA LEU A 986 32.84 8.10 19.15
C LEU A 986 31.81 8.20 18.01
N SER A 987 32.02 9.12 17.08
CA SER A 987 31.14 9.29 15.91
C SER A 987 31.14 8.05 15.03
N ALA A 988 32.30 7.40 14.87
CA ALA A 988 32.43 6.18 14.08
C ALA A 988 31.79 4.96 14.76
N VAL A 989 31.86 4.86 16.09
CA VAL A 989 31.14 3.83 16.87
C VAL A 989 29.64 4.07 16.83
N LEU A 990 29.19 5.32 17.02
CA LEU A 990 27.77 5.65 16.92
C LEU A 990 27.25 5.33 15.51
N PHE A 991 27.97 5.72 14.46
CA PHE A 991 27.64 5.36 13.08
C PHE A 991 27.58 3.83 12.87
N ALA A 992 28.52 3.08 13.44
CA ALA A 992 28.52 1.62 13.34
C ALA A 992 27.31 0.98 14.05
N VAL A 993 26.90 1.51 15.20
CA VAL A 993 25.81 0.94 16.01
C VAL A 993 24.43 1.38 15.53
N THR A 994 24.30 2.58 14.96
CA THR A 994 23.00 3.11 14.53
C THR A 994 22.76 2.97 13.03
N THR A 995 23.74 3.30 12.18
CA THR A 995 23.55 3.34 10.73
C THR A 995 23.63 1.96 10.07
N VAL A 996 24.45 1.05 10.61
CA VAL A 996 24.63 -0.30 10.01
C VAL A 996 23.35 -1.13 10.10
N PRO A 997 22.64 -1.21 11.26
CA PRO A 997 21.37 -1.92 11.31
C PRO A 997 20.31 -1.34 10.36
N SER A 998 20.19 -0.01 10.30
CA SER A 998 19.28 0.68 9.37
C SER A 998 19.60 0.38 7.89
N PHE A 999 20.88 0.27 7.54
CA PHE A 999 21.31 -0.07 6.19
C PHE A 999 21.03 -1.53 5.84
N LYS A 1000 21.20 -2.42 6.81
CA LYS A 1000 20.83 -3.83 6.70
C LYS A 1000 19.34 -4.00 6.43
N GLU A 1001 18.51 -3.31 7.20
CA GLU A 1001 17.07 -3.30 6.99
C GLU A 1001 16.71 -2.70 5.62
N GLY A 1002 17.29 -1.54 5.27
CA GLY A 1002 17.05 -0.87 3.99
C GLY A 1002 17.40 -1.73 2.77
N ILE A 1003 18.58 -2.36 2.74
CA ILE A 1003 18.94 -3.21 1.60
C ILE A 1003 18.11 -4.49 1.56
N HIS A 1004 17.80 -5.09 2.70
CA HIS A 1004 16.91 -6.24 2.73
C HIS A 1004 15.56 -5.90 2.07
N LYS A 1005 14.99 -4.74 2.42
CA LYS A 1005 13.74 -4.27 1.84
C LYS A 1005 13.87 -3.86 0.37
N ILE A 1006 15.00 -3.29 -0.06
CA ILE A 1006 15.31 -3.04 -1.48
C ILE A 1006 15.36 -4.34 -2.28
N PHE A 1007 15.99 -5.40 -1.74
CA PHE A 1007 16.06 -6.70 -2.42
C PHE A 1007 14.69 -7.39 -2.51
N ILE A 1008 13.89 -7.32 -1.46
CA ILE A 1008 12.49 -7.78 -1.50
C ILE A 1008 11.70 -6.96 -2.53
N GLY A 1009 11.96 -5.65 -2.59
CA GLY A 1009 11.36 -4.73 -3.54
C GLY A 1009 11.86 -4.86 -4.97
N LEU A 1010 12.80 -5.75 -5.31
CA LEU A 1010 13.32 -5.86 -6.69
C LEU A 1010 12.25 -6.16 -7.75
N GLY A 1011 11.06 -6.62 -7.34
CA GLY A 1011 9.89 -6.77 -8.20
C GLY A 1011 9.09 -5.48 -8.46
N SER A 1012 9.33 -4.38 -7.74
CA SER A 1012 8.64 -3.11 -7.90
C SER A 1012 9.56 -1.93 -7.61
N PHE A 1013 9.81 -1.11 -8.63
CA PHE A 1013 10.65 0.08 -8.48
C PHE A 1013 10.16 1.03 -7.39
N ASN A 1014 8.85 1.20 -7.25
CA ASN A 1014 8.29 2.13 -6.27
C ASN A 1014 8.53 1.63 -4.85
N LEU A 1015 8.54 0.31 -4.66
CA LEU A 1015 8.95 -0.33 -3.42
C LEU A 1015 10.45 -0.12 -3.16
N ILE A 1016 11.34 -0.38 -4.14
CA ILE A 1016 12.78 -0.07 -4.01
C ILE A 1016 12.97 1.39 -3.63
N TYR A 1017 12.27 2.27 -4.31
CA TYR A 1017 12.38 3.70 -4.15
C TYR A 1017 11.91 4.14 -2.76
N HIS A 1018 10.75 3.67 -2.30
CA HIS A 1018 10.22 3.94 -0.95
C HIS A 1018 11.18 3.43 0.11
N GLU A 1019 11.72 2.23 -0.08
CA GLU A 1019 12.67 1.61 0.84
C GLU A 1019 14.00 2.34 0.86
N VAL A 1020 14.47 2.82 -0.27
CA VAL A 1020 15.61 3.74 -0.37
C VAL A 1020 15.34 5.02 0.42
N LEU A 1021 14.15 5.64 0.29
CA LEU A 1021 13.80 6.85 1.06
C LEU A 1021 13.74 6.60 2.56
N SER A 1022 13.03 5.56 3.00
CA SER A 1022 12.93 5.16 4.40
C SER A 1022 14.31 4.94 5.01
N PHE A 1023 15.14 4.17 4.29
CA PHE A 1023 16.53 3.94 4.61
C PHE A 1023 17.34 5.24 4.74
N PHE A 1024 17.15 6.21 3.83
CA PHE A 1024 17.81 7.51 3.94
C PHE A 1024 17.26 8.36 5.09
N GLY A 1025 15.96 8.32 5.38
CA GLY A 1025 15.37 8.95 6.56
C GLY A 1025 16.00 8.44 7.86
N GLU A 1026 16.22 7.13 7.96
CA GLU A 1026 16.93 6.50 9.08
C GLU A 1026 18.38 6.94 9.18
N ILE A 1027 19.11 7.01 8.05
CA ILE A 1027 20.46 7.55 8.03
C ILE A 1027 20.48 8.99 8.57
N ILE A 1028 19.54 9.83 8.15
CA ILE A 1028 19.47 11.22 8.57
C ILE A 1028 19.16 11.33 10.07
N ARG A 1029 18.21 10.55 10.58
CA ARG A 1029 17.94 10.40 12.03
C ARG A 1029 19.21 10.02 12.78
N ASN A 1030 19.94 9.04 12.27
CA ASN A 1030 21.19 8.56 12.86
C ASN A 1030 22.30 9.63 12.83
N PHE A 1031 22.40 10.42 11.76
CA PHE A 1031 23.29 11.58 11.70
C PHE A 1031 22.89 12.67 12.68
N ALA A 1032 21.60 12.93 12.87
CA ALA A 1032 21.10 13.88 13.87
C ALA A 1032 21.47 13.42 15.29
N LEU A 1033 21.39 12.11 15.58
CA LEU A 1033 21.84 11.53 16.86
C LEU A 1033 23.35 11.64 17.02
N ILE A 1034 24.14 11.31 15.99
CA ILE A 1034 25.60 11.49 15.99
C ILE A 1034 25.96 12.95 16.24
N PHE A 1035 25.21 13.89 15.69
CA PHE A 1035 25.40 15.31 15.93
C PHE A 1035 25.03 15.70 17.37
N LEU A 1036 23.87 15.28 17.87
CA LEU A 1036 23.40 15.56 19.23
C LEU A 1036 24.38 15.06 20.29
N PHE A 1037 24.85 13.82 20.17
CA PHE A 1037 25.83 13.21 21.07
C PHE A 1037 27.27 13.66 20.77
N GLY A 1038 27.54 14.14 19.56
CA GLY A 1038 28.81 14.71 19.14
C GLY A 1038 29.05 16.12 19.67
N ILE A 1039 28.00 16.92 19.92
CA ILE A 1039 28.09 18.30 20.40
C ILE A 1039 28.88 18.43 21.73
N PRO A 1040 28.58 17.66 22.79
CA PRO A 1040 29.36 17.73 24.04
C PRO A 1040 30.84 17.43 23.83
N SER A 1041 31.13 16.44 22.98
CA SER A 1041 32.50 16.05 22.62
C SER A 1041 33.17 17.14 21.77
N PHE A 1042 32.44 17.80 20.88
CA PHE A 1042 32.91 18.92 20.09
C PHE A 1042 33.21 20.16 20.96
N ILE A 1043 32.34 20.46 21.92
CA ILE A 1043 32.55 21.50 22.93
C ILE A 1043 33.80 21.17 23.75
N ALA A 1044 33.94 19.93 24.23
CA ALA A 1044 35.11 19.48 24.96
C ALA A 1044 36.40 19.62 24.13
N THR A 1045 36.40 19.18 22.87
CA THR A 1045 37.53 19.37 21.95
C THR A 1045 37.85 20.85 21.74
N ALA A 1046 36.84 21.70 21.57
CA ALA A 1046 37.01 23.14 21.41
C ALA A 1046 37.57 23.80 22.68
N GLU A 1047 37.14 23.36 23.86
CA GLU A 1047 37.64 23.79 25.17
C GLU A 1047 39.10 23.42 25.39
N ILE A 1048 39.45 22.16 25.11
CA ILE A 1048 40.79 21.63 25.29
C ILE A 1048 41.75 22.26 24.30
N PHE A 1049 41.33 22.39 23.03
CA PHE A 1049 42.11 23.07 22.01
C PHE A 1049 42.33 24.55 22.35
N SER A 1050 41.29 25.20 22.85
CA SER A 1050 41.33 26.58 23.32
C SER A 1050 42.32 26.76 24.47
N TYR A 1051 42.25 25.89 25.48
CA TYR A 1051 43.18 25.88 26.60
C TYR A 1051 44.62 25.75 26.12
N GLY A 1052 44.84 24.85 25.17
CA GLY A 1052 46.14 24.65 24.55
C GLY A 1052 46.66 25.86 23.80
N THR A 1053 45.85 26.41 22.91
CA THR A 1053 46.22 27.60 22.13
C THR A 1053 46.45 28.81 23.04
N HIS A 1054 45.63 28.98 24.07
CA HIS A 1054 45.82 29.99 25.10
C HIS A 1054 47.18 29.83 25.80
N LYS A 1055 47.55 28.61 26.21
CA LYS A 1055 48.87 28.32 26.80
C LYS A 1055 50.03 28.56 25.83
N ILE A 1056 49.95 28.09 24.58
CA ILE A 1056 51.00 28.26 23.55
C ILE A 1056 51.27 29.74 23.28
N THR A 1057 50.20 30.53 23.27
CA THR A 1057 50.30 31.97 23.01
C THR A 1057 50.66 32.76 24.27
N GLY A 1058 50.99 32.10 25.39
CA GLY A 1058 51.32 32.80 26.64
C GLY A 1058 50.14 33.59 27.21
N GLY A 1059 48.92 33.15 26.95
CA GLY A 1059 47.68 33.79 27.37
C GLY A 1059 47.10 34.80 26.38
N ILE A 1060 47.84 35.13 25.31
CA ILE A 1060 47.50 36.26 24.42
C ILE A 1060 46.24 35.99 23.59
N LEU A 1061 46.07 34.79 23.05
CA LEU A 1061 44.78 34.35 22.55
C LEU A 1061 43.94 33.89 23.74
N THR A 1062 42.94 34.70 24.14
CA THR A 1062 42.04 34.32 25.23
C THR A 1062 41.37 32.98 24.91
N LYS A 1063 41.06 32.18 25.93
CA LYS A 1063 40.32 30.91 25.76
C LYS A 1063 39.06 31.13 24.91
N ARG A 1064 38.31 32.22 25.17
CA ARG A 1064 37.10 32.56 24.41
C ARG A 1064 37.35 32.72 22.91
N ASN A 1065 38.44 33.35 22.50
CA ASN A 1065 38.77 33.52 21.08
C ASN A 1065 39.39 32.27 20.45
N ALA A 1066 40.14 31.50 21.24
CA ALA A 1066 40.72 30.24 20.79
C ALA A 1066 39.67 29.13 20.57
N ARG A 1067 38.56 29.12 21.32
CA ARG A 1067 37.42 28.19 21.11
C ARG A 1067 36.75 28.34 19.75
N LYS A 1068 36.81 29.54 19.15
CA LYS A 1068 36.16 29.83 17.86
C LYS A 1068 36.87 29.17 16.67
N ILE A 1069 38.18 28.93 16.78
CA ILE A 1069 39.01 28.35 15.71
C ILE A 1069 38.61 26.89 15.38
N PRO A 1070 38.53 25.95 16.35
CA PRO A 1070 38.10 24.58 16.10
C PRO A 1070 36.60 24.52 15.79
N ALA A 1071 35.80 25.47 16.31
CA ALA A 1071 34.40 25.61 15.95
C ALA A 1071 34.25 25.86 14.44
N ILE A 1072 34.94 26.86 13.89
CA ILE A 1072 34.87 27.20 12.45
C ILE A 1072 35.36 26.06 11.57
N SER A 1073 36.52 25.46 11.90
CA SER A 1073 37.09 24.38 11.07
C SER A 1073 36.31 23.08 11.16
N GLY A 1074 35.72 22.77 12.32
CA GLY A 1074 34.82 21.64 12.52
C GLY A 1074 33.50 21.83 11.76
N THR A 1075 32.88 23.01 11.83
CA THR A 1075 31.65 23.30 11.09
C THR A 1075 31.85 23.23 9.57
N LEU A 1076 32.98 23.72 9.05
CA LEU A 1076 33.32 23.59 7.63
C LEU A 1076 33.52 22.13 7.21
N LEU A 1077 34.13 21.31 8.07
CA LEU A 1077 34.32 19.89 7.82
C LEU A 1077 32.99 19.15 7.72
N LEU A 1078 32.08 19.45 8.65
CA LEU A 1078 30.72 18.91 8.65
C LEU A 1078 29.95 19.35 7.42
N SER A 1079 30.03 20.63 7.05
CA SER A 1079 29.35 21.18 5.85
C SER A 1079 29.83 20.51 4.55
N LEU A 1080 31.14 20.27 4.42
CA LEU A 1080 31.72 19.56 3.27
C LEU A 1080 31.28 18.08 3.25
N SER A 1081 31.21 17.45 4.42
CA SER A 1081 30.77 16.06 4.55
C SER A 1081 29.28 15.91 4.20
N PHE A 1082 28.42 16.84 4.65
CA PHE A 1082 27.01 16.89 4.29
C PHE A 1082 26.79 17.13 2.80
N LEU A 1083 27.55 18.04 2.19
CA LEU A 1083 27.47 18.27 0.75
C LEU A 1083 27.88 17.03 -0.04
N LEU A 1084 28.98 16.36 0.34
CA LEU A 1084 29.44 15.13 -0.31
C LEU A 1084 28.39 14.01 -0.18
N PHE A 1085 27.78 13.87 1.00
CA PHE A 1085 26.71 12.91 1.23
C PHE A 1085 25.46 13.23 0.40
N SER A 1086 25.06 14.51 0.32
CA SER A 1086 23.91 14.94 -0.50
C SER A 1086 24.14 14.68 -1.98
N ILE A 1087 25.37 14.87 -2.47
CA ILE A 1087 25.76 14.53 -3.84
C ILE A 1087 25.73 13.01 -4.06
N LEU A 1088 26.22 12.22 -3.10
CA LEU A 1088 26.17 10.76 -3.18
C LEU A 1088 24.73 10.24 -3.16
N TYR A 1089 23.87 10.79 -2.31
CA TYR A 1089 22.43 10.51 -2.27
C TYR A 1089 21.77 10.77 -3.63
N LEU A 1090 21.99 11.96 -4.19
CA LEU A 1090 21.45 12.32 -5.50
C LEU A 1090 22.01 11.42 -6.60
N GLY A 1091 23.30 11.07 -6.55
CA GLY A 1091 23.92 10.16 -7.51
C GLY A 1091 23.36 8.74 -7.45
N ILE A 1092 23.21 8.19 -6.24
CA ILE A 1092 22.60 6.87 -6.01
C ILE A 1092 21.14 6.89 -6.46
N LYS A 1093 20.36 7.90 -6.05
CA LYS A 1093 18.96 8.07 -6.45
C LYS A 1093 18.82 8.19 -7.96
N LEU A 1094 19.68 8.97 -8.62
CA LEU A 1094 19.70 9.10 -10.08
C LEU A 1094 20.04 7.77 -10.76
N VAL A 1095 21.03 7.03 -10.26
CA VAL A 1095 21.39 5.71 -10.80
C VAL A 1095 20.23 4.72 -10.66
N PHE A 1096 19.59 4.63 -9.49
CA PHE A 1096 18.43 3.76 -9.31
C PHE A 1096 17.21 4.22 -10.12
N SER A 1097 16.99 5.53 -10.26
CA SER A 1097 15.95 6.07 -11.13
C SER A 1097 16.24 5.79 -12.62
N LEU A 1098 17.50 5.72 -13.03
CA LEU A 1098 17.89 5.34 -14.40
C LEU A 1098 17.77 3.83 -14.64
N ILE A 1099 18.16 3.00 -13.66
CA ILE A 1099 17.98 1.53 -13.72
C ILE A 1099 16.49 1.18 -13.76
N SER A 1100 15.65 1.94 -13.05
CA SER A 1100 14.19 1.84 -13.10
C SER A 1100 13.59 2.13 -14.46
N ILE A 1101 14.11 3.15 -15.17
CA ILE A 1101 13.66 3.49 -16.51
C ILE A 1101 14.00 2.36 -17.50
N GLU A 1102 15.07 1.58 -17.28
CA GLU A 1102 15.34 0.39 -18.10
C GLU A 1102 14.53 -0.83 -17.66
N GLY A 1103 14.28 -1.01 -16.36
CA GLY A 1103 13.46 -2.10 -15.82
C GLY A 1103 11.95 -1.94 -16.02
N SER A 1104 11.47 -0.76 -16.42
CA SER A 1104 10.08 -0.50 -16.84
C SER A 1104 9.93 -0.48 -18.37
N VAL A 1105 11.01 -0.75 -19.11
CA VAL A 1105 11.05 -0.85 -20.57
C VAL A 1105 11.29 -2.30 -21.03
N GLN A 1106 11.50 -3.24 -20.09
CA GLN A 1106 11.43 -4.68 -20.29
C GLN A 1106 10.24 -5.23 -19.56
#